data_AF-A0A6P3HB86-F1
#
_entry.id   AF-A0A6P3HB86-F1
#
_cell.length_a   1.000
_cell.length_b   1.000
_cell.length_c   1.000
_cell.angle_alpha   90.00
_cell.angle_beta   90.00
_cell.angle_gamma   90.00
#
_symmetry.space_group_name_H-M   'P 1'
#
loop_
_entity.id
_entity.type
_entity.pdbx_description
1 polymer ?
#
loop_
_entity_poly.entity_id
_entity_poly.type
_entity_poly.pdbx_seq_one_letter_code
_entity_poly.pdbx_strand_id
1 'polypeptide(L)'
;MCQLNLHQKVNMLPEIQHQLCRKEGLCQIIKRFPELRLLVSPSVCLNQSIQLKLRTSSHLLKTLKSQMWKPGDWRREQLNQTTALAPQETLLRAKDLSVILKAYVLVTSLTPLRAFIHSTGMVWNPPKKKRFTVKLQTFFETFLRASSPLQAFDTMREAISKLLLAAEVFSETSTLGPKIFQRCRFCFQLLTFDIGYGSVRSPVVLQVHEHLNFQDDDDMAFEDQNIEEFLLKDTFSFLLSNDSSLSIFSEIFQRLYRSAVVKGENYQKELNRCLSLEEINSIMTFIKELGSLGQFQLLFPSTTPGFQSLIGEFYGMTSPMGKPGSILTQYWSLLSVFEQFQLLNKKAEPHPLEWNSFTEDGNIKKPRVPFDAIENKKAVVPQIMNETKEMHCHNDKDAQCHIKQIFTHPRLELNPEFNPKIKDYYSEVPFDVVTLTIGAETSKSQCRVYLQERAGPSFANYSLGLGMNKISVLVVDKSPTQGETLTTYKLTIYREDRPSLPLFEDFTACGFVQDCGLLIQPEETCGLQPISSDYIEAISQPELKTCPSGDTKGQWIVPCLSCSDNRTCDWREITWQPHHCQYGVVTKPQLQQCLGGRKILFIGDSTNRGIMYYLIERLNETLEEWQKVHGTKFYHNVNGGKTLISYSYYPRFWMSPSLRPTFEKALEHLLQRSGPLENTSQTVLVVGGVQWLNSNHLQIIHKVLKREDLLNILVIIKTLGIGFHLPVDGVHFLTQNEVQNLWKKNLIILEDAKKYGYEVVDTFAITMGRHKEFLQGTCGCHFHEVIKSKLSKEDHFLKTKQSRNHIVGKYFSNQSKLQQRRQDSMTNVQSPFHVRGPINQVCSEILLSRICAPERTVEALQKD
;
A
#
# COMPACT_ATOMS: atom_id res chain seq x y z
N MET A 1 -35.45 5.38 25.00
CA MET A 1 -35.08 6.04 23.73
C MET A 1 -35.87 7.32 23.44
N CYS A 2 -36.78 7.79 24.32
CA CYS A 2 -37.74 8.87 24.01
C CYS A 2 -37.44 10.23 24.69
N GLN A 3 -36.22 10.77 24.61
CA GLN A 3 -35.89 12.17 24.97
C GLN A 3 -34.65 12.68 24.21
N LEU A 4 -34.57 12.48 22.89
CA LEU A 4 -33.47 13.04 22.10
C LEU A 4 -33.79 14.47 21.67
N ASN A 5 -32.90 15.40 21.98
CA ASN A 5 -32.95 16.78 21.50
C ASN A 5 -32.59 16.83 19.99
N LEU A 6 -33.00 17.89 19.30
CA LEU A 6 -32.78 18.11 17.85
C LEU A 6 -31.32 17.99 17.38
N HIS A 7 -30.35 18.19 18.27
CA HIS A 7 -28.91 18.11 17.99
C HIS A 7 -28.29 16.75 18.31
N GLN A 8 -29.03 15.84 18.95
CA GLN A 8 -28.53 14.54 19.39
C GLN A 8 -28.80 13.50 18.30
N LYS A 9 -27.81 12.65 18.02
CA LYS A 9 -27.95 11.45 17.16
C LYS A 9 -27.58 10.19 17.94
N VAL A 10 -28.18 9.06 17.58
CA VAL A 10 -27.96 7.76 18.25
C VAL A 10 -27.67 6.67 17.22
N ASN A 11 -26.64 5.85 17.47
CA ASN A 11 -26.27 4.70 16.63
C ASN A 11 -27.10 3.45 16.96
N MET A 12 -28.43 3.51 16.86
CA MET A 12 -29.31 2.36 17.16
C MET A 12 -30.67 2.51 16.46
N LEU A 13 -31.05 1.55 15.62
CA LEU A 13 -32.41 1.41 15.08
C LEU A 13 -33.04 0.13 15.67
N PRO A 14 -33.89 0.25 16.72
CA PRO A 14 -34.44 -0.90 17.45
C PRO A 14 -35.15 -1.93 16.55
N GLU A 15 -35.80 -1.45 15.50
CA GLU A 15 -36.51 -2.27 14.53
C GLU A 15 -35.55 -3.17 13.76
N ILE A 16 -34.42 -2.63 13.30
CA ILE A 16 -33.38 -3.39 12.56
C ILE A 16 -32.73 -4.43 13.47
N GLN A 17 -32.44 -4.07 14.72
CA GLN A 17 -31.79 -4.97 15.67
C GLN A 17 -32.63 -6.23 15.92
N HIS A 18 -33.95 -6.06 16.10
CA HIS A 18 -34.86 -7.19 16.33
C HIS A 18 -35.07 -8.03 15.07
N GLN A 19 -35.12 -7.39 13.90
CA GLN A 19 -35.55 -8.03 12.65
C GLN A 19 -34.41 -8.64 11.84
N LEU A 20 -33.28 -7.95 11.73
CA LEU A 20 -32.16 -8.36 10.88
C LEU A 20 -30.98 -8.91 11.68
N CYS A 21 -30.67 -8.32 12.84
CA CYS A 21 -29.49 -8.73 13.62
C CYS A 21 -29.70 -10.01 14.44
N ARG A 22 -30.96 -10.43 14.67
CA ARG A 22 -31.32 -11.68 15.35
C ARG A 22 -31.71 -12.76 14.35
N LYS A 23 -31.22 -13.98 14.57
CA LYS A 23 -31.52 -15.14 13.71
C LYS A 23 -33.02 -15.40 13.64
N GLU A 24 -33.73 -15.25 14.75
CA GLU A 24 -35.17 -15.45 14.85
C GLU A 24 -35.94 -14.46 13.96
N GLY A 25 -35.56 -13.17 13.99
CA GLY A 25 -36.17 -12.13 13.17
C GLY A 25 -35.93 -12.36 11.68
N LEU A 26 -34.68 -12.70 11.33
CA LEU A 26 -34.28 -12.90 9.94
C LEU A 26 -34.99 -14.13 9.33
N CYS A 27 -35.20 -15.18 10.13
CA CYS A 27 -36.01 -16.34 9.77
C CYS A 27 -37.51 -16.05 9.65
N GLN A 28 -38.05 -15.13 10.46
CA GLN A 28 -39.44 -14.70 10.33
C GLN A 28 -39.67 -13.93 9.02
N ILE A 29 -38.72 -13.06 8.64
CA ILE A 29 -38.76 -12.33 7.37
C ILE A 29 -38.77 -13.30 6.18
N ILE A 30 -37.86 -14.29 6.15
CA ILE A 30 -37.79 -15.27 5.06
C ILE A 30 -39.09 -16.07 4.95
N LYS A 31 -39.67 -16.48 6.09
CA LYS A 31 -40.95 -17.21 6.11
C LYS A 31 -42.13 -16.35 5.66
N ARG A 32 -42.10 -15.05 5.95
CA ARG A 32 -43.17 -14.11 5.61
C ARG A 32 -43.17 -13.75 4.13
N PHE A 33 -41.99 -13.74 3.51
CA PHE A 33 -41.78 -13.28 2.14
C PHE A 33 -41.09 -14.35 1.25
N PRO A 34 -41.68 -15.56 1.08
CA PRO A 34 -41.08 -16.62 0.28
C PRO A 34 -40.98 -16.27 -1.21
N GLU A 35 -41.92 -15.46 -1.71
CA GLU A 35 -42.01 -15.00 -3.10
C GLU A 35 -40.79 -14.16 -3.51
N LEU A 36 -40.15 -13.47 -2.55
CA LEU A 36 -39.08 -12.49 -2.79
C LEU A 36 -37.69 -13.13 -2.94
N ARG A 37 -37.61 -14.47 -2.85
CA ARG A 37 -36.38 -15.27 -3.02
C ARG A 37 -35.16 -14.64 -2.35
N LEU A 38 -35.30 -14.24 -1.09
CA LEU A 38 -34.24 -13.61 -0.32
C LEU A 38 -33.04 -14.56 -0.24
N LEU A 39 -31.87 -14.11 -0.74
CA LEU A 39 -30.63 -14.89 -0.79
C LEU A 39 -29.98 -14.96 0.59
N VAL A 40 -30.64 -15.62 1.54
CA VAL A 40 -30.12 -15.86 2.90
C VAL A 40 -29.79 -17.35 3.05
N SER A 41 -28.67 -17.66 3.71
CA SER A 41 -28.32 -19.04 4.01
C SER A 41 -29.40 -19.77 4.84
N PRO A 42 -29.87 -20.95 4.40
CA PRO A 42 -30.81 -21.78 5.17
C PRO A 42 -30.28 -22.20 6.54
N SER A 43 -28.96 -22.22 6.72
CA SER A 43 -28.29 -22.55 7.98
C SER A 43 -28.59 -21.57 9.11
N VAL A 44 -29.08 -20.36 8.80
CA VAL A 44 -29.45 -19.35 9.81
C VAL A 44 -30.67 -19.79 10.61
N CYS A 45 -31.57 -20.58 10.01
CA CYS A 45 -32.83 -21.02 10.62
C CYS A 45 -32.80 -22.45 11.18
N LEU A 46 -31.65 -23.13 11.10
CA LEU A 46 -31.46 -24.49 11.63
C LEU A 46 -31.02 -24.43 13.10
N ASN A 47 -31.93 -24.78 14.02
CA ASN A 47 -31.61 -24.91 15.44
C ASN A 47 -30.72 -26.15 15.69
N GLN A 48 -29.66 -25.98 16.48
CA GLN A 48 -28.75 -27.04 16.96
C GLN A 48 -29.41 -28.07 17.91
N SER A 49 -30.71 -28.00 18.17
CA SER A 49 -31.39 -28.87 19.14
C SER A 49 -32.02 -30.15 18.58
N ILE A 50 -31.69 -30.57 17.35
CA ILE A 50 -32.07 -31.90 16.83
C ILE A 50 -30.83 -32.65 16.32
N GLN A 51 -29.80 -32.76 17.17
CA GLN A 51 -28.93 -33.93 17.16
C GLN A 51 -29.60 -35.03 17.98
N LEU A 52 -30.56 -35.74 17.37
CA LEU A 52 -30.93 -37.08 17.81
C LEU A 52 -31.75 -37.77 16.71
N LYS A 53 -31.14 -38.82 16.14
CA LYS A 53 -31.70 -39.86 15.27
C LYS A 53 -32.03 -39.46 13.82
N LEU A 54 -31.01 -39.48 12.97
CA LEU A 54 -31.15 -40.18 11.68
C LEU A 54 -30.17 -41.35 11.66
N ARG A 55 -30.68 -42.52 12.04
CA ARG A 55 -30.08 -43.80 11.66
C ARG A 55 -30.30 -44.00 10.15
N THR A 56 -29.23 -44.40 9.50
CA THR A 56 -29.18 -45.25 8.30
C THR A 56 -30.53 -45.76 7.76
N SER A 57 -30.86 -45.35 6.53
CA SER A 57 -31.75 -46.10 5.64
C SER A 57 -31.51 -45.66 4.21
N SER A 58 -30.59 -46.36 3.54
CA SER A 58 -30.57 -46.51 2.09
C SER A 58 -31.90 -47.15 1.66
N HIS A 59 -32.66 -46.52 0.76
CA HIS A 59 -33.36 -47.14 -0.38
C HIS A 59 -34.44 -46.20 -0.97
N LEU A 60 -34.56 -46.28 -2.30
CA LEU A 60 -35.68 -45.90 -3.19
C LEU A 60 -35.74 -44.45 -3.73
N LEU A 61 -35.09 -44.29 -4.89
CA LEU A 61 -35.60 -43.47 -5.99
C LEU A 61 -37.06 -43.87 -6.33
N LYS A 62 -37.97 -42.89 -6.37
CA LYS A 62 -39.16 -42.90 -7.26
C LYS A 62 -39.62 -41.48 -7.57
N THR A 63 -39.75 -41.23 -8.86
CA THR A 63 -40.29 -40.07 -9.57
C THR A 63 -41.74 -39.76 -9.18
N LEU A 64 -42.11 -38.48 -8.97
CA LEU A 64 -43.52 -38.05 -9.10
C LEU A 64 -43.66 -36.58 -9.55
N LYS A 65 -44.66 -36.35 -10.39
CA LYS A 65 -44.96 -35.18 -11.24
C LYS A 65 -45.48 -33.94 -10.47
N SER A 66 -45.28 -32.79 -11.12
CA SER A 66 -45.83 -31.46 -10.84
C SER A 66 -47.36 -31.42 -10.76
N GLN A 67 -47.91 -30.71 -9.77
CA GLN A 67 -49.32 -30.32 -9.75
C GLN A 67 -49.48 -28.90 -9.17
N MET A 68 -50.06 -28.00 -9.97
CA MET A 68 -50.40 -26.60 -9.66
C MET A 68 -51.51 -26.50 -8.59
N TRP A 69 -51.31 -25.69 -7.54
CA TRP A 69 -52.39 -25.28 -6.62
C TRP A 69 -52.66 -23.76 -6.70
N LYS A 70 -53.95 -23.40 -6.73
CA LYS A 70 -54.49 -22.04 -6.86
C LYS A 70 -54.65 -21.35 -5.49
N PRO A 71 -54.69 -20.00 -5.43
CA PRO A 71 -54.69 -19.26 -4.17
C PRO A 71 -56.10 -19.03 -3.62
N GLY A 72 -56.35 -19.45 -2.38
CA GLY A 72 -57.56 -19.12 -1.65
C GLY A 72 -57.89 -20.13 -0.56
N ASP A 73 -57.26 -20.00 0.61
CA ASP A 73 -57.89 -20.18 1.93
C ASP A 73 -56.83 -20.07 3.03
N TRP A 74 -56.80 -18.93 3.72
CA TRP A 74 -56.05 -18.77 4.97
C TRP A 74 -57.00 -18.29 6.07
N ARG A 75 -57.64 -19.23 6.77
CA ARG A 75 -58.15 -18.99 8.13
C ARG A 75 -57.67 -20.10 9.08
N ARG A 76 -56.78 -19.66 9.98
CA ARG A 76 -56.67 -20.00 11.41
C ARG A 76 -56.75 -21.50 11.78
N GLU A 77 -55.59 -22.11 12.04
CA GLU A 77 -55.37 -23.08 13.14
C GLU A 77 -53.86 -23.36 13.28
N GLN A 78 -53.28 -22.98 14.42
CA GLN A 78 -52.79 -23.85 15.50
C GLN A 78 -51.49 -24.60 15.20
N LEU A 79 -50.46 -24.10 15.89
CA LEU A 79 -49.26 -24.77 16.41
C LEU A 79 -49.31 -26.30 16.35
N ASN A 80 -48.83 -26.90 15.26
CA ASN A 80 -48.18 -28.22 15.27
C ASN A 80 -47.36 -28.41 13.99
N GLN A 81 -46.17 -28.97 14.20
CA GLN A 81 -45.13 -29.20 13.20
C GLN A 81 -45.67 -29.98 11.99
N THR A 82 -45.76 -29.32 10.83
CA THR A 82 -45.84 -30.02 9.55
C THR A 82 -44.88 -29.36 8.57
N THR A 83 -43.78 -30.07 8.30
CA THR A 83 -42.67 -29.65 7.45
C THR A 83 -43.12 -29.69 5.99
N ALA A 84 -43.59 -28.56 5.46
CA ALA A 84 -43.71 -28.38 4.01
C ALA A 84 -42.30 -28.08 3.45
N LEU A 85 -41.68 -29.10 2.85
CA LEU A 85 -40.41 -29.00 2.15
C LEU A 85 -40.56 -28.11 0.90
N ALA A 86 -39.93 -26.94 0.91
CA ALA A 86 -39.75 -26.13 -0.28
C ALA A 86 -38.78 -26.82 -1.28
N PRO A 87 -38.93 -26.59 -2.60
CA PRO A 87 -38.15 -27.28 -3.63
C PRO A 87 -36.65 -27.04 -3.46
N GLN A 88 -35.87 -28.11 -3.63
CA GLN A 88 -34.40 -28.09 -3.57
C GLN A 88 -33.81 -27.16 -4.65
N GLU A 89 -33.53 -25.91 -4.28
CA GLU A 89 -32.41 -25.18 -4.85
C GLU A 89 -31.21 -25.35 -3.90
N THR A 90 -30.20 -26.05 -4.42
CA THR A 90 -28.84 -26.27 -3.88
C THR A 90 -28.57 -25.74 -2.48
N LEU A 91 -28.68 -26.64 -1.49
CA LEU A 91 -28.28 -26.44 -0.11
C LEU A 91 -26.75 -26.16 -0.03
N LEU A 92 -26.34 -24.90 -0.15
CA LEU A 92 -24.97 -24.46 0.13
C LEU A 92 -24.66 -24.77 1.60
N ARG A 93 -23.91 -25.84 1.87
CA ARG A 93 -23.38 -26.06 3.22
C ARG A 93 -22.34 -25.00 3.50
N ALA A 94 -22.21 -24.57 4.75
CA ALA A 94 -21.13 -23.68 5.19
C ALA A 94 -19.71 -24.20 4.89
N LYS A 95 -19.55 -25.47 4.48
CA LYS A 95 -18.29 -26.08 4.01
C LYS A 95 -17.98 -25.82 2.54
N ASP A 96 -18.91 -25.26 1.76
CA ASP A 96 -18.74 -24.97 0.32
C ASP A 96 -18.53 -23.47 0.04
N LEU A 97 -18.46 -22.64 1.08
CA LEU A 97 -18.16 -21.21 0.98
C LEU A 97 -16.67 -21.00 0.77
N SER A 98 -16.32 -20.41 -0.38
CA SER A 98 -14.93 -20.14 -0.75
C SER A 98 -14.41 -18.87 -0.08
N VAL A 99 -15.28 -17.86 0.10
CA VAL A 99 -14.96 -16.54 0.65
C VAL A 99 -16.19 -15.94 1.35
N ILE A 100 -15.96 -15.20 2.43
CA ILE A 100 -16.96 -14.37 3.12
C ILE A 100 -16.54 -12.91 3.02
N LEU A 101 -17.41 -12.05 2.50
CA LEU A 101 -17.23 -10.61 2.40
C LEU A 101 -18.09 -9.92 3.46
N LYS A 102 -17.47 -9.16 4.34
CA LYS A 102 -18.12 -8.22 5.25
C LYS A 102 -18.32 -6.88 4.54
N ALA A 103 -19.57 -6.54 4.27
CA ALA A 103 -19.96 -5.24 3.71
C ALA A 103 -20.52 -4.34 4.82
N TYR A 104 -20.09 -3.08 4.86
CA TYR A 104 -20.54 -2.11 5.86
C TYR A 104 -21.64 -1.22 5.27
N VAL A 105 -22.80 -1.21 5.92
CA VAL A 105 -24.02 -0.54 5.42
C VAL A 105 -24.53 0.41 6.49
N LEU A 106 -24.56 1.71 6.17
CA LEU A 106 -25.09 2.75 7.02
C LEU A 106 -26.56 3.00 6.69
N VAL A 107 -27.44 2.77 7.65
CA VAL A 107 -28.87 3.07 7.55
C VAL A 107 -29.16 4.33 8.36
N THR A 108 -29.58 5.41 7.70
CA THR A 108 -29.93 6.68 8.38
C THR A 108 -31.42 6.84 8.64
N SER A 109 -32.24 5.98 8.02
CA SER A 109 -33.68 5.90 8.22
C SER A 109 -34.19 4.56 7.74
N LEU A 110 -35.06 3.92 8.51
CA LEU A 110 -35.75 2.71 8.07
C LEU A 110 -37.06 3.03 7.33
N THR A 111 -37.67 4.20 7.56
CA THR A 111 -39.03 4.51 7.10
C THR A 111 -39.18 6.02 6.83
N PRO A 112 -39.08 6.47 5.56
CA PRO A 112 -38.72 5.68 4.39
C PRO A 112 -37.25 5.21 4.46
N LEU A 113 -36.95 4.03 3.91
CA LEU A 113 -35.60 3.47 3.91
C LEU A 113 -34.60 4.42 3.21
N ARG A 114 -33.52 4.74 3.91
CA ARG A 114 -32.34 5.45 3.40
C ARG A 114 -31.10 4.68 3.84
N ALA A 115 -30.42 4.08 2.88
CA ALA A 115 -29.28 3.21 3.13
C ALA A 115 -28.12 3.53 2.20
N PHE A 116 -26.92 3.42 2.74
CA PHE A 116 -25.66 3.73 2.07
C PHE A 116 -24.66 2.61 2.30
N ILE A 117 -23.90 2.24 1.28
CA ILE A 117 -22.87 1.19 1.38
C ILE A 117 -21.49 1.83 1.33
N HIS A 118 -20.60 1.42 2.22
CA HIS A 118 -19.23 1.91 2.24
C HIS A 118 -18.42 1.33 1.06
N SER A 119 -17.53 2.12 0.45
CA SER A 119 -16.72 1.70 -0.71
C SER A 119 -15.74 0.56 -0.41
N THR A 120 -15.40 0.38 0.87
CA THR A 120 -14.47 -0.64 1.39
C THR A 120 -15.23 -1.71 2.18
N GLY A 121 -14.86 -2.98 1.99
CA GLY A 121 -15.32 -4.13 2.78
C GLY A 121 -14.15 -4.98 3.29
N MET A 122 -14.42 -5.98 4.12
CA MET A 122 -13.42 -6.93 4.63
C MET A 122 -13.68 -8.32 4.10
N VAL A 123 -12.66 -8.96 3.56
CA VAL A 123 -12.75 -10.33 3.06
C VAL A 123 -12.17 -11.28 4.10
N TRP A 124 -12.98 -12.22 4.54
CA TRP A 124 -12.55 -13.37 5.34
C TRP A 124 -12.54 -14.61 4.46
N ASN A 125 -11.41 -15.32 4.44
CA ASN A 125 -11.27 -16.60 3.76
C ASN A 125 -11.18 -17.72 4.82
N PRO A 126 -12.29 -18.43 5.12
CA PRO A 126 -12.31 -19.42 6.19
C PRO A 126 -11.29 -20.56 6.01
N PRO A 127 -11.10 -21.15 4.81
CA PRO A 127 -10.05 -22.16 4.57
C PRO A 127 -8.63 -21.69 4.89
N LYS A 128 -8.31 -20.41 4.65
CA LYS A 128 -6.96 -19.84 4.79
C LYS A 128 -6.74 -19.06 6.09
N LYS A 129 -7.78 -18.90 6.92
CA LYS A 129 -7.80 -18.05 8.14
C LYS A 129 -7.21 -16.64 7.91
N LYS A 130 -7.40 -16.06 6.72
CA LYS A 130 -6.92 -14.71 6.38
C LYS A 130 -8.07 -13.72 6.36
N ARG A 131 -7.81 -12.50 6.86
CA ARG A 131 -8.67 -11.32 6.76
C ARG A 131 -7.88 -10.21 6.06
N PHE A 132 -8.52 -9.41 5.22
CA PHE A 132 -7.92 -8.20 4.64
C PHE A 132 -9.03 -7.26 4.14
N THR A 133 -8.71 -5.98 4.02
CA THR A 133 -9.62 -4.96 3.46
C THR A 133 -9.51 -4.89 1.94
N VAL A 134 -10.62 -4.56 1.29
CA VAL A 134 -10.67 -4.41 -0.16
C VAL A 134 -11.74 -3.41 -0.54
N LYS A 135 -11.49 -2.62 -1.60
CA LYS A 135 -12.57 -1.85 -2.24
C LYS A 135 -13.57 -2.83 -2.87
N LEU A 136 -14.87 -2.62 -2.63
CA LEU A 136 -15.91 -3.56 -3.04
C LEU A 136 -15.90 -3.84 -4.55
N GLN A 137 -15.62 -2.84 -5.40
CA GLN A 137 -15.49 -3.03 -6.84
C GLN A 137 -14.31 -3.95 -7.20
N THR A 138 -13.14 -3.70 -6.61
CA THR A 138 -11.92 -4.50 -6.79
C THR A 138 -12.08 -5.95 -6.32
N PHE A 139 -12.97 -6.22 -5.35
CA PHE A 139 -13.29 -7.58 -4.92
C PHE A 139 -13.90 -8.42 -6.05
N PHE A 140 -14.86 -7.87 -6.79
CA PHE A 140 -15.51 -8.60 -7.89
C PHE A 140 -14.58 -8.80 -9.09
N GLU A 141 -13.73 -7.80 -9.38
CA GLU A 141 -12.74 -7.84 -10.45
C GLU A 141 -11.63 -8.85 -10.16
N THR A 142 -11.00 -8.73 -8.99
CA THR A 142 -9.73 -9.41 -8.69
C THR A 142 -9.94 -10.73 -7.94
N PHE A 143 -10.87 -10.79 -6.99
CA PHE A 143 -11.04 -11.95 -6.10
C PHE A 143 -12.05 -12.96 -6.62
N LEU A 144 -13.21 -12.51 -7.09
CA LEU A 144 -14.22 -13.40 -7.67
C LEU A 144 -13.98 -13.67 -9.16
N ARG A 145 -13.11 -12.91 -9.83
CA ARG A 145 -12.85 -12.96 -11.29
C ARG A 145 -14.16 -13.03 -12.06
N ALA A 146 -15.14 -12.21 -11.67
CA ALA A 146 -16.45 -12.23 -12.27
C ALA A 146 -16.33 -11.76 -13.73
N SER A 147 -17.00 -12.44 -14.66
CA SER A 147 -17.00 -12.04 -16.08
C SER A 147 -17.60 -10.66 -16.28
N SER A 148 -18.48 -10.22 -15.36
CA SER A 148 -19.02 -8.87 -15.28
C SER A 148 -18.97 -8.38 -13.82
N PRO A 149 -17.87 -7.73 -13.40
CA PRO A 149 -17.70 -7.26 -12.02
C PRO A 149 -18.74 -6.24 -11.57
N LEU A 150 -19.14 -5.34 -12.47
CA LEU A 150 -20.20 -4.34 -12.23
C LEU A 150 -21.55 -5.02 -11.95
N GLN A 151 -21.93 -6.01 -12.76
CA GLN A 151 -23.18 -6.76 -12.56
C GLN A 151 -23.16 -7.58 -11.26
N ALA A 152 -22.02 -8.16 -10.89
CA ALA A 152 -21.88 -8.88 -9.63
C ALA A 152 -21.99 -7.95 -8.41
N PHE A 153 -21.41 -6.74 -8.49
CA PHE A 153 -21.58 -5.71 -7.48
C PHE A 153 -23.04 -5.26 -7.35
N ASP A 154 -23.73 -5.03 -8.47
CA ASP A 154 -25.15 -4.66 -8.46
C ASP A 154 -26.04 -5.79 -7.90
N THR A 155 -25.71 -7.06 -8.18
CA THR A 155 -26.41 -8.22 -7.61
C THR A 155 -26.26 -8.27 -6.08
N MET A 156 -25.08 -7.94 -5.57
CA MET A 156 -24.86 -7.83 -4.12
C MET A 156 -25.66 -6.66 -3.51
N ARG A 157 -25.66 -5.49 -4.16
CA ARG A 157 -26.46 -4.32 -3.72
C ARG A 157 -27.95 -4.65 -3.69
N GLU A 158 -28.44 -5.38 -4.68
CA GLU A 158 -29.83 -5.83 -4.75
C GLU A 158 -30.18 -6.77 -3.60
N ALA A 159 -29.32 -7.76 -3.31
CA ALA A 159 -29.53 -8.69 -2.20
C ALA A 159 -29.62 -8.00 -0.84
N ILE A 160 -28.73 -7.03 -0.56
CA ILE A 160 -28.75 -6.25 0.68
C ILE A 160 -30.03 -5.40 0.77
N SER A 161 -30.40 -4.71 -0.32
CA SER A 161 -31.54 -3.81 -0.32
C SER A 161 -32.87 -4.54 -0.19
N LYS A 162 -33.03 -5.71 -0.83
CA LYS A 162 -34.21 -6.57 -0.68
C LYS A 162 -34.45 -6.93 0.80
N LEU A 163 -33.37 -7.25 1.51
CA LEU A 163 -33.45 -7.62 2.93
C LEU A 163 -33.80 -6.40 3.81
N LEU A 164 -33.25 -5.22 3.52
CA LEU A 164 -33.60 -3.97 4.21
C LEU A 164 -35.05 -3.53 3.96
N LEU A 165 -35.54 -3.65 2.72
CA LEU A 165 -36.94 -3.37 2.36
C LEU A 165 -37.90 -4.34 3.06
N ALA A 166 -37.53 -5.62 3.14
CA ALA A 166 -38.31 -6.60 3.87
C ALA A 166 -38.42 -6.25 5.36
N ALA A 167 -37.36 -5.70 5.96
CA ALA A 167 -37.39 -5.19 7.33
C ALA A 167 -38.31 -3.96 7.47
N GLU A 168 -38.25 -2.99 6.55
CA GLU A 168 -39.17 -1.83 6.53
C GLU A 168 -40.64 -2.26 6.53
N VAL A 169 -41.02 -3.16 5.61
CA VAL A 169 -42.40 -3.66 5.49
C VAL A 169 -42.80 -4.56 6.67
N PHE A 170 -41.88 -5.37 7.18
CA PHE A 170 -42.12 -6.22 8.35
C PHE A 170 -42.33 -5.38 9.62
N SER A 171 -41.63 -4.24 9.73
CA SER A 171 -41.80 -3.27 10.81
C SER A 171 -43.20 -2.64 10.82
N GLU A 172 -43.78 -2.36 9.65
CA GLU A 172 -45.14 -1.83 9.56
C GLU A 172 -46.24 -2.83 9.97
N THR A 173 -46.01 -4.12 9.76
CA THR A 173 -47.05 -5.17 9.91
C THR A 173 -47.06 -5.85 11.29
N SER A 174 -46.05 -5.61 12.13
CA SER A 174 -45.96 -6.22 13.47
C SER A 174 -46.96 -5.60 14.44
N THR A 175 -48.04 -6.33 14.71
CA THR A 175 -49.12 -5.95 15.65
C THR A 175 -48.91 -6.45 17.09
N LEU A 176 -47.79 -7.13 17.36
CA LEU A 176 -47.43 -7.64 18.69
C LEU A 176 -46.09 -7.05 19.17
N GLY A 177 -46.18 -5.87 19.78
CA GLY A 177 -45.10 -5.14 20.45
C GLY A 177 -45.64 -3.77 20.89
N PRO A 178 -45.12 -3.13 21.95
CA PRO A 178 -45.71 -1.90 22.47
C PRO A 178 -45.81 -0.87 21.34
N LYS A 179 -46.99 -0.27 21.18
CA LYS A 179 -47.39 0.69 20.12
C LYS A 179 -46.54 1.98 20.06
N ILE A 180 -45.35 2.03 20.65
CA ILE A 180 -44.61 3.28 20.92
C ILE A 180 -43.10 3.02 20.91
N PHE A 181 -42.53 2.56 19.79
CA PHE A 181 -41.25 3.15 19.41
C PHE A 181 -41.61 4.38 18.59
N GLN A 182 -41.55 5.56 19.23
CA GLN A 182 -41.54 6.80 18.45
C GLN A 182 -40.37 6.66 17.47
N ARG A 183 -40.70 6.56 16.19
CA ARG A 183 -39.77 6.38 15.07
C ARG A 183 -38.59 7.33 15.25
N CYS A 184 -37.40 6.78 15.45
CA CYS A 184 -36.27 7.59 15.87
C CYS A 184 -35.70 8.38 14.69
N ARG A 185 -35.96 9.69 14.67
CA ARG A 185 -35.60 10.60 13.56
C ARG A 185 -34.11 10.92 13.49
N PHE A 186 -33.42 10.78 14.61
CA PHE A 186 -31.99 11.06 14.74
C PHE A 186 -31.19 9.78 14.95
N CYS A 187 -31.80 8.62 14.70
CA CYS A 187 -31.11 7.36 14.76
C CYS A 187 -30.48 7.02 13.42
N PHE A 188 -29.30 6.47 13.48
CA PHE A 188 -28.63 5.83 12.37
C PHE A 188 -28.11 4.48 12.88
N GLN A 189 -27.75 3.57 11.98
CA GLN A 189 -27.06 2.36 12.38
C GLN A 189 -26.08 1.93 11.31
N LEU A 190 -24.83 1.70 11.72
CA LEU A 190 -23.81 1.08 10.87
C LEU A 190 -23.85 -0.44 11.08
N LEU A 191 -24.27 -1.17 10.06
CA LEU A 191 -24.45 -2.62 10.06
C LEU A 191 -23.29 -3.31 9.35
N THR A 192 -22.94 -4.53 9.78
CA THR A 192 -22.02 -5.41 9.05
C THR A 192 -22.78 -6.59 8.46
N PHE A 193 -22.78 -6.71 7.14
CA PHE A 193 -23.37 -7.82 6.40
C PHE A 193 -22.29 -8.85 6.05
N ASP A 194 -22.40 -10.07 6.57
CA ASP A 194 -21.55 -11.19 6.18
C ASP A 194 -22.14 -11.86 4.94
N ILE A 195 -21.46 -11.76 3.81
CA ILE A 195 -21.92 -12.25 2.50
C ILE A 195 -21.00 -13.36 2.02
N GLY A 196 -21.53 -14.58 1.93
CA GLY A 196 -20.81 -15.75 1.46
C GLY A 196 -20.87 -15.89 -0.06
N TYR A 197 -19.73 -16.26 -0.65
CA TYR A 197 -19.64 -16.66 -2.06
C TYR A 197 -19.15 -18.11 -2.16
N GLY A 198 -19.98 -18.96 -2.75
CA GLY A 198 -19.66 -20.36 -3.05
C GLY A 198 -19.18 -20.57 -4.49
N SER A 199 -19.24 -21.80 -4.97
CA SER A 199 -18.83 -22.19 -6.34
C SER A 199 -19.60 -21.47 -7.46
N VAL A 200 -20.85 -21.10 -7.20
CA VAL A 200 -21.76 -20.44 -8.18
C VAL A 200 -21.55 -18.90 -8.22
N ARG A 201 -20.66 -18.35 -7.37
CA ARG A 201 -20.31 -16.91 -7.30
C ARG A 201 -21.49 -15.93 -7.10
N SER A 202 -22.66 -16.41 -6.68
CA SER A 202 -23.80 -15.57 -6.27
C SER A 202 -23.69 -15.15 -4.79
N PRO A 203 -24.07 -13.91 -4.42
CA PRO A 203 -24.03 -13.45 -3.04
C PRO A 203 -25.09 -14.14 -2.19
N VAL A 204 -24.70 -14.65 -1.02
CA VAL A 204 -25.63 -15.19 -0.02
C VAL A 204 -25.38 -14.51 1.33
N VAL A 205 -26.40 -13.85 1.89
CA VAL A 205 -26.32 -13.23 3.22
C VAL A 205 -26.29 -14.34 4.28
N LEU A 206 -25.21 -14.37 5.06
CA LEU A 206 -24.99 -15.35 6.13
C LEU A 206 -25.49 -14.82 7.47
N GLN A 207 -25.17 -13.57 7.79
CA GLN A 207 -25.55 -12.92 9.04
C GLN A 207 -25.47 -11.39 8.89
N VAL A 208 -26.29 -10.68 9.67
CA VAL A 208 -26.21 -9.22 9.82
C VAL A 208 -25.86 -8.92 11.27
N HIS A 209 -24.84 -8.11 11.50
CA HIS A 209 -24.39 -7.72 12.84
C HIS A 209 -24.81 -6.28 13.15
N GLU A 210 -25.19 -6.06 14.41
CA GLU A 210 -25.65 -4.76 14.94
C GLU A 210 -24.52 -3.74 15.17
N HIS A 211 -23.29 -4.24 15.31
CA HIS A 211 -22.06 -3.49 15.52
C HIS A 211 -20.99 -3.96 14.53
N LEU A 212 -19.88 -3.23 14.44
CA LEU A 212 -18.69 -3.68 13.72
C LEU A 212 -18.17 -4.96 14.37
N ASN A 213 -18.52 -6.10 13.77
CA ASN A 213 -18.15 -7.40 14.32
C ASN A 213 -16.79 -7.81 13.76
N PHE A 214 -15.75 -7.73 14.59
CA PHE A 214 -14.46 -8.38 14.39
C PHE A 214 -14.45 -9.61 15.30
N GLN A 215 -14.16 -10.79 14.75
CA GLN A 215 -14.22 -12.04 15.51
C GLN A 215 -13.15 -12.02 16.61
N ASP A 216 -13.58 -12.17 17.88
CA ASP A 216 -12.75 -12.40 19.07
C ASP A 216 -12.03 -13.76 18.96
N ASP A 217 -10.86 -13.77 18.36
CA ASP A 217 -9.78 -14.68 18.77
C ASP A 217 -8.79 -13.79 19.56
N ASP A 218 -8.24 -14.29 20.68
CA ASP A 218 -7.46 -13.58 21.72
C ASP A 218 -6.26 -12.69 21.26
N ASP A 219 -6.04 -12.51 19.96
CA ASP A 219 -5.12 -11.58 19.32
C ASP A 219 -5.88 -10.41 18.67
N MET A 220 -6.04 -9.30 19.40
CA MET A 220 -6.52 -8.03 18.84
C MET A 220 -5.56 -7.54 17.74
N ALA A 221 -5.89 -7.82 16.48
CA ALA A 221 -5.12 -7.40 15.31
C ALA A 221 -5.13 -5.86 15.18
N PHE A 222 -3.95 -5.25 14.98
CA PHE A 222 -3.80 -3.81 14.71
C PHE A 222 -4.61 -3.34 13.48
N GLU A 223 -4.85 -4.22 12.51
CA GLU A 223 -5.68 -3.94 11.34
C GLU A 223 -7.15 -3.73 11.70
N ASP A 224 -7.71 -4.50 12.63
CA ASP A 224 -9.11 -4.39 13.03
C ASP A 224 -9.39 -3.05 13.75
N GLN A 225 -8.42 -2.55 14.54
CA GLN A 225 -8.49 -1.23 15.19
C GLN A 225 -8.40 -0.06 14.19
N ASN A 226 -7.47 -0.14 13.22
CA ASN A 226 -7.38 0.88 12.16
C ASN A 226 -8.65 0.91 11.31
N ILE A 227 -9.26 -0.25 11.05
CA ILE A 227 -10.50 -0.38 10.27
C ILE A 227 -11.69 0.24 10.99
N GLU A 228 -11.84 -0.07 12.27
CA GLU A 228 -12.87 0.54 13.11
C GLU A 228 -12.71 2.07 13.15
N GLU A 229 -11.49 2.56 13.35
CA GLU A 229 -11.22 3.99 13.44
C GLU A 229 -11.61 4.75 12.16
N PHE A 230 -11.20 4.26 10.97
CA PHE A 230 -11.54 4.95 9.73
C PHE A 230 -13.03 4.82 9.38
N LEU A 231 -13.67 3.65 9.60
CA LEU A 231 -15.10 3.47 9.31
C LEU A 231 -15.97 4.37 10.19
N LEU A 232 -15.62 4.51 11.47
CA LEU A 232 -16.30 5.43 12.38
C LEU A 232 -16.07 6.88 11.96
N LYS A 233 -14.83 7.26 11.62
CA LYS A 233 -14.49 8.61 11.14
C LYS A 233 -15.29 8.98 9.89
N ASP A 234 -15.36 8.09 8.90
CA ASP A 234 -16.11 8.31 7.67
C ASP A 234 -17.62 8.40 7.95
N THR A 235 -18.14 7.55 8.83
CA THR A 235 -19.54 7.60 9.27
C THR A 235 -19.87 8.92 9.96
N PHE A 236 -19.02 9.41 10.87
CA PHE A 236 -19.24 10.69 11.54
C PHE A 236 -19.10 11.88 10.59
N SER A 237 -18.13 11.86 9.67
CA SER A 237 -17.98 12.89 8.64
C SER A 237 -19.23 12.97 7.75
N PHE A 238 -19.77 11.83 7.36
CA PHE A 238 -21.02 11.73 6.58
C PHE A 238 -22.22 12.28 7.38
N LEU A 239 -22.38 11.89 8.65
CA LEU A 239 -23.54 12.28 9.45
C LEU A 239 -23.49 13.71 9.99
N LEU A 240 -22.30 14.27 10.21
CA LEU A 240 -22.09 15.54 10.92
C LEU A 240 -21.55 16.66 10.03
N SER A 241 -21.64 16.55 8.70
CA SER A 241 -21.25 17.65 7.79
C SER A 241 -21.90 18.97 8.22
N ASN A 242 -21.12 20.05 8.22
CA ASN A 242 -21.58 21.41 8.56
C ASN A 242 -22.02 22.20 7.32
N ASP A 243 -22.09 21.56 6.15
CA ASP A 243 -22.42 22.24 4.91
C ASP A 243 -23.89 22.66 4.87
N SER A 244 -24.13 23.90 4.46
CA SER A 244 -25.48 24.43 4.32
C SER A 244 -26.14 23.87 3.06
N SER A 245 -27.12 22.98 3.22
CA SER A 245 -27.91 22.43 2.11
C SER A 245 -29.07 23.32 1.64
N LEU A 246 -29.23 24.52 2.23
CA LEU A 246 -30.39 25.40 2.01
C LEU A 246 -30.50 25.92 0.56
N SER A 247 -29.37 26.27 -0.07
CA SER A 247 -29.34 26.73 -1.47
C SER A 247 -29.74 25.61 -2.44
N ILE A 248 -29.17 24.43 -2.25
CA ILE A 248 -29.44 23.22 -3.04
C ILE A 248 -30.89 22.76 -2.84
N PHE A 249 -31.39 22.79 -1.59
CA PHE A 249 -32.78 22.49 -1.27
C PHE A 249 -33.74 23.41 -2.02
N SER A 250 -33.51 24.72 -1.99
CA SER A 250 -34.35 25.70 -2.70
C SER A 250 -34.40 25.43 -4.21
N GLU A 251 -33.25 25.12 -4.83
CA GLU A 251 -33.18 24.86 -6.27
C GLU A 251 -33.86 23.54 -6.67
N ILE A 252 -33.63 22.46 -5.91
CA ILE A 252 -34.31 21.17 -6.13
C ILE A 252 -35.82 21.33 -5.97
N PHE A 253 -36.26 22.02 -4.92
CA PHE A 253 -37.67 22.24 -4.63
C PHE A 253 -38.36 23.06 -5.74
N GLN A 254 -37.70 24.12 -6.23
CA GLN A 254 -38.19 24.90 -7.38
C GLN A 254 -38.29 24.08 -8.67
N ARG A 255 -37.33 23.19 -8.94
CA ARG A 255 -37.35 22.31 -10.13
C ARG A 255 -38.47 21.29 -10.07
N LEU A 256 -38.69 20.67 -8.91
CA LEU A 256 -39.80 19.74 -8.69
C LEU A 256 -41.15 20.45 -8.90
N TYR A 257 -41.31 21.68 -8.37
CA TYR A 257 -42.53 22.47 -8.56
C TYR A 257 -42.74 22.89 -10.03
N ARG A 258 -41.68 23.32 -10.74
CA ARG A 258 -41.77 23.67 -12.18
C ARG A 258 -42.08 22.46 -13.06
N SER A 259 -41.54 21.29 -12.75
CA SER A 259 -41.80 20.06 -13.51
C SER A 259 -43.26 19.63 -13.43
N ALA A 260 -43.91 19.85 -12.28
CA ALA A 260 -45.34 19.58 -12.07
C ALA A 260 -46.27 20.51 -12.88
N VAL A 261 -45.83 21.74 -13.19
CA VAL A 261 -46.63 22.72 -13.97
C VAL A 261 -46.56 22.47 -15.49
N VAL A 262 -45.53 21.76 -15.97
CA VAL A 262 -45.27 21.58 -17.42
C VAL A 262 -45.94 20.32 -18.01
N LYS A 263 -46.25 19.30 -17.20
CA LYS A 263 -47.00 18.11 -17.66
C LYS A 263 -48.49 18.28 -17.44
N GLY A 264 -49.12 19.06 -18.32
CA GLY A 264 -50.57 19.29 -18.30
C GLY A 264 -51.38 18.07 -18.73
N GLU A 265 -51.72 17.17 -17.82
CA GLU A 265 -52.85 16.24 -17.96
C GLU A 265 -53.54 16.07 -16.59
N ASN A 266 -54.82 16.46 -16.51
CA ASN A 266 -55.82 16.21 -15.44
C ASN A 266 -55.33 15.79 -14.03
N TYR A 267 -54.87 16.76 -13.22
CA TYR A 267 -54.68 16.57 -11.75
C TYR A 267 -55.24 17.75 -10.94
N GLN A 268 -56.49 18.14 -11.17
CA GLN A 268 -57.17 19.17 -10.36
C GLN A 268 -57.54 18.73 -8.92
N LYS A 269 -57.20 17.51 -8.48
CA LYS A 269 -57.46 17.02 -7.11
C LYS A 269 -56.24 16.90 -6.18
N GLU A 270 -55.00 17.10 -6.67
CA GLU A 270 -53.79 16.95 -5.82
C GLU A 270 -53.03 18.25 -5.53
N LEU A 271 -53.46 19.39 -6.10
CA LEU A 271 -52.74 20.67 -6.06
C LEU A 271 -52.86 21.47 -4.74
N ASN A 272 -53.51 20.94 -3.71
CA ASN A 272 -53.52 21.53 -2.35
C ASN A 272 -52.85 20.61 -1.31
N ARG A 273 -51.71 20.00 -1.63
CA ARG A 273 -50.90 19.27 -0.63
C ARG A 273 -49.67 20.09 -0.22
N CYS A 274 -49.78 20.79 0.90
CA CYS A 274 -48.60 21.27 1.63
C CYS A 274 -47.83 20.05 2.19
N LEU A 275 -46.52 19.99 1.97
CA LEU A 275 -45.68 19.00 2.66
C LEU A 275 -45.75 19.25 4.17
N SER A 276 -45.86 18.18 4.94
CA SER A 276 -45.70 18.27 6.39
C SER A 276 -44.28 18.69 6.75
N LEU A 277 -44.11 19.31 7.92
CA LEU A 277 -42.79 19.64 8.47
C LEU A 277 -41.89 18.39 8.54
N GLU A 278 -42.49 17.20 8.69
CA GLU A 278 -41.76 15.93 8.74
C GLU A 278 -41.15 15.54 7.40
N GLU A 279 -41.92 15.70 6.32
CA GLU A 279 -41.46 15.43 4.96
C GLU A 279 -40.40 16.43 4.52
N ILE A 280 -40.57 17.72 4.86
CA ILE A 280 -39.58 18.76 4.57
C ILE A 280 -38.25 18.43 5.26
N ASN A 281 -38.29 18.10 6.56
CA ASN A 281 -37.09 17.74 7.32
C ASN A 281 -36.43 16.45 6.76
N SER A 282 -37.23 15.47 6.33
CA SER A 282 -36.71 14.25 5.69
C SER A 282 -35.99 14.56 4.39
N ILE A 283 -36.58 15.40 3.52
CA ILE A 283 -35.97 15.80 2.24
C ILE A 283 -34.70 16.63 2.47
N MET A 284 -34.73 17.61 3.39
CA MET A 284 -33.55 18.41 3.74
C MET A 284 -32.41 17.54 4.26
N THR A 285 -32.72 16.56 5.10
CA THR A 285 -31.72 15.62 5.64
C THR A 285 -31.14 14.76 4.53
N PHE A 286 -31.97 14.25 3.63
CA PHE A 286 -31.51 13.43 2.51
C PHE A 286 -30.63 14.21 1.51
N ILE A 287 -30.96 15.46 1.20
CA ILE A 287 -30.11 16.31 0.35
C ILE A 287 -28.77 16.58 1.02
N LYS A 288 -28.76 16.77 2.35
CA LYS A 288 -27.53 16.93 3.12
C LYS A 288 -26.67 15.66 3.08
N GLU A 289 -27.28 14.49 3.25
CA GLU A 289 -26.60 13.18 3.11
C GLU A 289 -26.02 12.98 1.71
N LEU A 290 -26.75 13.33 0.65
CA LEU A 290 -26.26 13.25 -0.74
C LEU A 290 -25.08 14.19 -1.01
N GLY A 291 -25.05 15.36 -0.38
CA GLY A 291 -23.92 16.29 -0.47
C GLY A 291 -22.67 15.86 0.31
N SER A 292 -22.79 14.89 1.22
CA SER A 292 -21.73 14.49 2.16
C SER A 292 -21.31 13.02 2.03
N LEU A 293 -21.59 12.39 0.88
CA LEU A 293 -21.37 10.96 0.62
C LEU A 293 -19.96 10.46 0.97
N GLY A 294 -18.90 11.23 0.70
CA GLY A 294 -17.52 10.81 1.00
C GLY A 294 -17.18 9.44 0.39
N GLN A 295 -16.87 8.44 1.23
CA GLN A 295 -16.60 7.06 0.83
C GLN A 295 -17.86 6.18 0.73
N PHE A 296 -19.04 6.71 1.07
CA PHE A 296 -20.31 6.00 0.94
C PHE A 296 -20.92 6.18 -0.45
N GLN A 297 -21.62 5.14 -0.90
CA GLN A 297 -22.44 5.16 -2.11
C GLN A 297 -23.90 4.93 -1.74
N LEU A 298 -24.82 5.64 -2.40
CA LEU A 298 -26.25 5.44 -2.17
C LEU A 298 -26.64 4.00 -2.54
N LEU A 299 -27.18 3.27 -1.57
CA LEU A 299 -27.72 1.93 -1.78
C LEU A 299 -29.21 2.01 -2.09
N PHE A 300 -29.95 2.82 -1.33
CA PHE A 300 -31.38 3.01 -1.50
C PHE A 300 -31.82 4.39 -0.98
N PRO A 301 -32.74 5.12 -1.66
CA PRO A 301 -33.51 4.77 -2.87
C PRO A 301 -32.64 4.65 -4.13
N SER A 302 -33.09 3.86 -5.12
CA SER A 302 -32.31 3.58 -6.34
C SER A 302 -33.11 3.78 -7.62
N THR A 303 -32.46 4.30 -8.67
CA THR A 303 -33.03 4.49 -10.01
C THR A 303 -32.91 3.26 -10.92
N THR A 304 -32.23 2.20 -10.47
CA THR A 304 -32.05 1.00 -11.29
C THR A 304 -33.38 0.27 -11.53
N PRO A 305 -33.68 -0.16 -12.78
CA PRO A 305 -34.96 -0.78 -13.13
C PRO A 305 -35.34 -1.98 -12.26
N GLY A 306 -34.35 -2.79 -11.86
CA GLY A 306 -34.56 -3.91 -10.94
C GLY A 306 -35.16 -3.48 -9.60
N PHE A 307 -34.73 -2.36 -9.03
CA PHE A 307 -35.26 -1.85 -7.75
C PHE A 307 -36.63 -1.22 -7.87
N GLN A 308 -36.96 -0.58 -9.00
CA GLN A 308 -38.30 -0.07 -9.25
C GLN A 308 -39.35 -1.20 -9.31
N SER A 309 -38.97 -2.37 -9.84
CA SER A 309 -39.83 -3.56 -9.80
C SER A 309 -40.07 -4.09 -8.37
N LEU A 310 -39.05 -4.04 -7.50
CA LEU A 310 -39.16 -4.45 -6.09
C LEU A 310 -40.16 -3.59 -5.31
N ILE A 311 -40.24 -2.30 -5.60
CA ILE A 311 -41.19 -1.41 -4.92
C ILE A 311 -42.64 -1.82 -5.22
N GLY A 312 -42.92 -2.24 -6.46
CA GLY A 312 -44.21 -2.80 -6.83
C GLY A 312 -44.53 -4.12 -6.11
N GLU A 313 -43.53 -4.99 -5.95
CA GLU A 313 -43.67 -6.29 -5.24
C GLU A 313 -43.87 -6.13 -3.73
N PHE A 314 -43.14 -5.23 -3.07
CA PHE A 314 -43.18 -5.03 -1.62
C PHE A 314 -44.36 -4.16 -1.15
N TYR A 315 -44.68 -3.08 -1.86
CA TYR A 315 -45.72 -2.11 -1.46
C TYR A 315 -47.07 -2.33 -2.15
N GLY A 316 -47.13 -3.13 -3.22
CA GLY A 316 -48.37 -3.50 -3.89
C GLY A 316 -49.25 -4.48 -3.09
N MET A 317 -48.68 -5.20 -2.11
CA MET A 317 -49.39 -6.21 -1.32
C MET A 317 -50.06 -5.70 -0.03
N THR A 318 -49.70 -4.51 0.47
CA THR A 318 -50.03 -4.09 1.86
C THR A 318 -50.86 -2.82 1.99
N SER A 319 -51.15 -2.08 0.93
CA SER A 319 -51.97 -0.86 1.01
C SER A 319 -52.98 -0.74 -0.14
N PRO A 320 -54.29 -0.58 0.15
CA PRO A 320 -55.23 -0.09 -0.85
C PRO A 320 -54.77 1.30 -1.31
N MET A 321 -54.64 1.49 -2.61
CA MET A 321 -54.37 2.77 -3.25
C MET A 321 -55.19 3.89 -2.59
N GLY A 322 -54.52 4.90 -2.02
CA GLY A 322 -55.16 6.18 -1.68
C GLY A 322 -55.18 6.63 -0.22
N LYS A 323 -54.12 6.45 0.59
CA LYS A 323 -53.94 7.24 1.82
C LYS A 323 -52.77 8.24 1.70
N PRO A 324 -52.99 9.55 1.92
CA PRO A 324 -51.92 10.55 2.07
C PRO A 324 -50.97 10.15 3.21
N GLY A 325 -49.66 10.23 2.98
CA GLY A 325 -48.63 9.83 3.96
C GLY A 325 -48.23 8.34 3.93
N SER A 326 -48.56 7.62 2.85
CA SER A 326 -48.06 6.25 2.65
C SER A 326 -46.54 6.25 2.39
N ILE A 327 -45.84 5.22 2.90
CA ILE A 327 -44.40 4.98 2.69
C ILE A 327 -44.02 5.13 1.22
N LEU A 328 -44.87 4.60 0.34
CA LEU A 328 -44.69 4.61 -1.11
C LEU A 328 -44.59 6.04 -1.65
N THR A 329 -45.44 6.95 -1.19
CA THR A 329 -45.41 8.37 -1.59
C THR A 329 -44.12 9.06 -1.13
N GLN A 330 -43.65 8.74 0.09
CA GLN A 330 -42.40 9.28 0.63
C GLN A 330 -41.18 8.73 -0.13
N TYR A 331 -41.21 7.45 -0.51
CA TYR A 331 -40.19 6.84 -1.37
C TYR A 331 -40.09 7.55 -2.72
N TRP A 332 -41.21 7.70 -3.44
CA TRP A 332 -41.23 8.40 -4.74
C TRP A 332 -40.73 9.84 -4.61
N SER A 333 -41.06 10.52 -3.51
CA SER A 333 -40.57 11.87 -3.23
C SER A 333 -39.04 11.90 -3.08
N LEU A 334 -38.45 10.96 -2.33
CA LEU A 334 -36.99 10.86 -2.18
C LEU A 334 -36.29 10.47 -3.48
N LEU A 335 -36.89 9.59 -4.28
CA LEU A 335 -36.36 9.20 -5.59
C LEU A 335 -36.33 10.40 -6.56
N SER A 336 -37.41 11.18 -6.63
CA SER A 336 -37.46 12.40 -7.43
C SER A 336 -36.44 13.45 -6.97
N VAL A 337 -36.21 13.58 -5.67
CA VAL A 337 -35.15 14.45 -5.12
C VAL A 337 -33.77 13.97 -5.58
N PHE A 338 -33.49 12.67 -5.53
CA PHE A 338 -32.22 12.09 -5.98
C PHE A 338 -31.98 12.32 -7.48
N GLU A 339 -33.00 12.12 -8.33
CA GLU A 339 -32.90 12.38 -9.77
C GLU A 339 -32.58 13.85 -10.07
N GLN A 340 -33.26 14.79 -9.39
CA GLN A 340 -32.97 16.22 -9.55
C GLN A 340 -31.58 16.60 -9.03
N PHE A 341 -31.13 16.00 -7.94
CA PHE A 341 -29.79 16.19 -7.39
C PHE A 341 -28.71 15.73 -8.39
N GLN A 342 -28.88 14.59 -9.04
CA GLN A 342 -27.96 14.12 -10.10
C GLN A 342 -27.93 15.07 -11.31
N LEU A 343 -29.09 15.60 -11.72
CA LEU A 343 -29.19 16.55 -12.84
C LEU A 343 -28.54 17.90 -12.55
N LEU A 344 -28.50 18.33 -11.28
CA LEU A 344 -27.78 19.53 -10.85
C LEU A 344 -26.28 19.37 -10.98
N ASN A 345 -25.74 18.25 -10.50
CA ASN A 345 -24.29 18.00 -10.54
C ASN A 345 -23.77 17.71 -11.95
N LYS A 346 -24.57 17.11 -12.85
CA LYS A 346 -24.18 16.90 -14.26
C LYS A 346 -23.94 18.19 -15.06
N LYS A 347 -24.45 19.35 -14.62
CA LYS A 347 -24.16 20.65 -15.27
C LYS A 347 -22.85 21.28 -14.81
N ALA A 348 -22.18 20.72 -13.80
CA ALA A 348 -20.96 21.25 -13.21
C ALA A 348 -19.68 20.48 -13.63
N GLU A 349 -19.78 19.40 -14.42
CA GLU A 349 -18.60 18.72 -14.97
C GLU A 349 -18.32 19.16 -16.42
N PRO A 350 -17.09 19.61 -16.74
CA PRO A 350 -16.60 19.57 -18.11
C PRO A 350 -16.32 18.10 -18.48
N HIS A 351 -16.89 17.66 -19.61
CA HIS A 351 -16.78 16.34 -20.25
C HIS A 351 -15.75 15.35 -19.67
N PRO A 352 -16.18 14.19 -19.16
CA PRO A 352 -15.34 13.00 -19.06
C PRO A 352 -15.00 12.53 -20.48
N LEU A 353 -13.71 12.38 -20.78
CA LEU A 353 -13.25 11.71 -22.00
C LEU A 353 -13.72 10.26 -21.99
N GLU A 354 -14.77 10.00 -22.78
CA GLU A 354 -15.18 8.66 -23.18
C GLU A 354 -14.02 7.96 -23.91
N TRP A 355 -13.61 6.83 -23.35
CA TRP A 355 -12.77 5.85 -24.02
C TRP A 355 -13.62 5.14 -25.08
N ASN A 356 -13.74 5.72 -26.27
CA ASN A 356 -14.35 5.04 -27.40
C ASN A 356 -13.31 4.21 -28.16
N SER A 357 -13.55 2.91 -28.14
CA SER A 357 -12.97 1.87 -28.98
C SER A 357 -12.99 2.26 -30.46
N PHE A 358 -11.82 2.26 -31.10
CA PHE A 358 -11.73 2.36 -32.56
C PHE A 358 -11.99 0.99 -33.20
N THR A 359 -13.13 0.85 -33.87
CA THR A 359 -13.30 -0.07 -35.01
C THR A 359 -12.95 0.66 -36.30
N GLU A 360 -12.21 -0.01 -37.17
CA GLU A 360 -11.85 0.42 -38.52
C GLU A 360 -13.09 0.78 -39.36
N ASP A 361 -13.05 1.91 -40.07
CA ASP A 361 -13.40 1.91 -41.49
C ASP A 361 -12.85 3.14 -42.23
N GLY A 362 -12.76 3.00 -43.55
CA GLY A 362 -11.85 3.70 -44.44
C GLY A 362 -12.06 5.21 -44.69
N ASN A 363 -10.96 5.77 -45.19
CA ASN A 363 -10.85 6.68 -46.35
C ASN A 363 -10.55 8.18 -46.13
N ILE A 364 -9.36 8.55 -46.69
CA ILE A 364 -9.02 9.76 -47.47
C ILE A 364 -7.97 10.72 -46.87
N LYS A 365 -6.77 10.57 -47.46
CA LYS A 365 -5.71 11.55 -47.84
C LYS A 365 -4.70 12.03 -46.78
N LYS A 366 -3.57 11.29 -46.75
CA LYS A 366 -2.22 11.84 -46.53
C LYS A 366 -1.82 12.82 -47.66
N PRO A 367 -0.92 13.76 -47.37
CA PRO A 367 0.26 14.00 -48.20
C PRO A 367 1.49 13.35 -47.55
N ARG A 368 2.37 12.82 -48.40
CA ARG A 368 3.53 11.99 -48.07
C ARG A 368 4.84 12.80 -48.17
N VAL A 369 5.70 12.58 -47.16
CA VAL A 369 7.17 12.31 -47.25
C VAL A 369 8.08 13.54 -47.39
N PRO A 370 9.38 13.54 -46.95
CA PRO A 370 10.23 12.43 -46.45
C PRO A 370 10.92 12.61 -45.08
N PHE A 371 11.32 11.46 -44.52
CA PHE A 371 12.43 11.29 -43.57
C PHE A 371 13.77 11.51 -44.28
N ASP A 372 14.62 12.39 -43.77
CA ASP A 372 15.98 12.07 -43.27
C ASP A 372 16.78 13.35 -42.94
N ALA A 373 17.72 13.18 -41.99
CA ALA A 373 18.86 14.05 -41.63
C ALA A 373 18.77 14.87 -40.31
N ILE A 374 19.25 14.21 -39.24
CA ILE A 374 20.41 14.59 -38.40
C ILE A 374 20.32 15.85 -37.49
N GLU A 375 20.64 15.56 -36.21
CA GLU A 375 21.30 16.39 -35.18
C GLU A 375 20.52 17.18 -34.12
N ASN A 376 20.78 16.75 -32.88
CA ASN A 376 21.02 17.57 -31.69
C ASN A 376 19.92 18.53 -31.25
N LYS A 377 18.92 18.03 -30.53
CA LYS A 377 18.22 18.82 -29.51
C LYS A 377 18.29 18.16 -28.15
N LYS A 378 19.10 18.79 -27.30
CA LYS A 378 19.14 18.67 -25.84
C LYS A 378 17.74 18.43 -25.28
N ALA A 379 17.61 17.48 -24.36
CA ALA A 379 16.41 17.28 -23.57
C ALA A 379 15.97 18.62 -22.96
N VAL A 380 14.88 19.16 -23.50
CA VAL A 380 14.21 20.35 -22.97
C VAL A 380 13.49 19.89 -21.71
N VAL A 381 14.08 20.25 -20.55
CA VAL A 381 13.35 20.41 -19.29
C VAL A 381 12.05 21.15 -19.61
N PRO A 382 10.87 20.73 -19.14
CA PRO A 382 9.66 21.53 -19.29
C PRO A 382 9.91 22.89 -18.62
N GLN A 383 10.21 23.90 -19.43
CA GLN A 383 10.04 25.30 -19.06
C GLN A 383 8.54 25.53 -18.95
N ILE A 384 7.96 25.14 -17.82
CA ILE A 384 6.66 25.62 -17.40
C ILE A 384 6.92 26.38 -16.11
N MET A 385 6.71 27.69 -16.20
CA MET A 385 6.84 28.72 -15.15
C MET A 385 8.20 29.42 -15.01
N ASN A 386 8.65 30.03 -16.11
CA ASN A 386 9.43 31.27 -16.06
C ASN A 386 8.60 32.43 -16.65
N GLU A 387 7.33 32.53 -16.25
CA GLU A 387 6.58 33.78 -16.37
C GLU A 387 6.61 34.46 -15.00
N THR A 388 7.46 35.48 -14.88
CA THR A 388 7.27 36.59 -13.95
C THR A 388 5.94 37.27 -14.30
N LYS A 389 4.81 36.68 -13.93
CA LYS A 389 3.59 37.43 -13.69
C LYS A 389 3.82 38.19 -12.40
N GLU A 390 3.94 39.51 -12.50
CA GLU A 390 3.84 40.40 -11.35
C GLU A 390 2.60 40.02 -10.52
N MET A 391 2.84 39.39 -9.36
CA MET A 391 1.79 39.01 -8.44
C MET A 391 1.28 40.24 -7.71
N HIS A 392 0.01 40.55 -7.93
CA HIS A 392 -0.74 41.50 -7.11
C HIS A 392 -0.77 41.00 -5.65
N CYS A 393 0.07 41.58 -4.80
CA CYS A 393 0.11 41.30 -3.37
C CYS A 393 -0.88 42.22 -2.65
N HIS A 394 -1.91 41.64 -2.03
CA HIS A 394 -2.81 42.40 -1.17
C HIS A 394 -2.09 42.67 0.16
N ASN A 395 -1.63 43.91 0.36
CA ASN A 395 -0.94 44.33 1.57
C ASN A 395 -1.95 44.60 2.69
N ASP A 396 -2.32 43.55 3.44
CA ASP A 396 -2.98 43.73 4.71
C ASP A 396 -1.93 43.87 5.83
N LYS A 397 -1.95 45.00 6.54
CA LYS A 397 -0.86 45.41 7.45
C LYS A 397 -0.75 44.52 8.70
N ASP A 398 -1.80 43.78 9.06
CA ASP A 398 -1.88 43.03 10.32
C ASP A 398 -1.91 41.48 10.20
N ALA A 399 -1.85 40.92 8.98
CA ALA A 399 -1.91 39.46 8.79
C ALA A 399 -0.54 38.75 8.98
N GLN A 400 -0.48 37.65 9.74
CA GLN A 400 0.75 36.85 9.94
C GLN A 400 1.23 36.15 8.64
N CYS A 401 2.55 35.99 8.47
CA CYS A 401 3.15 35.25 7.36
C CYS A 401 2.77 33.74 7.39
N HIS A 402 2.11 33.27 6.33
CA HIS A 402 1.70 31.88 6.15
C HIS A 402 1.81 31.43 4.69
N ILE A 403 1.74 30.12 4.46
CA ILE A 403 1.72 29.54 3.11
C ILE A 403 0.31 29.64 2.55
N LYS A 404 0.16 30.18 1.34
CA LYS A 404 -1.10 30.22 0.60
C LYS A 404 -1.38 28.91 -0.12
N GLN A 405 -0.35 28.31 -0.69
CA GLN A 405 -0.44 27.06 -1.45
C GLN A 405 0.90 26.33 -1.44
N ILE A 406 0.85 25.01 -1.37
CA ILE A 406 2.00 24.12 -1.62
C ILE A 406 1.79 23.49 -2.99
N PHE A 407 2.80 23.56 -3.85
CA PHE A 407 2.78 22.91 -5.16
C PHE A 407 3.83 21.81 -5.21
N THR A 408 3.45 20.68 -5.80
CA THR A 408 4.26 19.47 -5.85
C THR A 408 4.20 18.83 -7.23
N HIS A 409 5.30 18.24 -7.67
CA HIS A 409 5.35 17.41 -8.87
C HIS A 409 6.12 16.10 -8.58
N PRO A 410 5.49 14.91 -8.74
CA PRO A 410 4.07 14.72 -9.05
C PRO A 410 3.15 15.31 -7.96
N ARG A 411 1.89 15.57 -8.32
CA ARG A 411 0.93 16.21 -7.40
C ARG A 411 0.66 15.27 -6.22
N LEU A 412 0.89 15.76 -5.00
CA LEU A 412 0.60 15.04 -3.77
C LEU A 412 -0.83 15.30 -3.30
N GLU A 413 -1.47 14.25 -2.80
CA GLU A 413 -2.73 14.33 -2.06
C GLU A 413 -2.42 14.51 -0.58
N LEU A 414 -2.44 15.76 -0.11
CA LEU A 414 -2.16 16.08 1.29
C LEU A 414 -3.35 15.70 2.17
N ASN A 415 -3.05 14.98 3.25
CA ASN A 415 -3.97 14.57 4.29
C ASN A 415 -3.55 15.23 5.62
N PRO A 416 -4.35 16.13 6.21
CA PRO A 416 -5.61 16.68 5.69
C PRO A 416 -5.39 17.60 4.48
N GLU A 417 -6.47 17.97 3.78
CA GLU A 417 -6.41 18.94 2.67
C GLU A 417 -5.71 20.23 3.14
N PHE A 418 -4.94 20.85 2.24
CA PHE A 418 -4.09 21.98 2.59
C PHE A 418 -4.89 23.12 3.25
N ASN A 419 -4.50 23.48 4.47
CA ASN A 419 -5.04 24.61 5.20
C ASN A 419 -3.89 25.39 5.88
N PRO A 420 -3.73 26.71 5.66
CA PRO A 420 -2.63 27.48 6.20
C PRO A 420 -2.47 27.43 7.74
N LYS A 421 -3.51 27.03 8.47
CA LYS A 421 -3.48 26.87 9.93
C LYS A 421 -2.88 25.53 10.37
N ILE A 422 -2.89 24.53 9.51
CA ILE A 422 -2.37 23.19 9.77
C ILE A 422 -0.89 23.15 9.39
N LYS A 423 -0.07 22.68 10.33
CA LYS A 423 1.39 22.66 10.19
C LYS A 423 1.95 21.28 9.89
N ASP A 424 1.15 20.23 9.97
CA ASP A 424 1.59 18.85 9.76
C ASP A 424 0.69 18.18 8.71
N TYR A 425 1.31 17.65 7.66
CA TYR A 425 0.64 16.99 6.54
C TYR A 425 1.22 15.61 6.29
N TYR A 426 0.38 14.71 5.80
CA TYR A 426 0.73 13.36 5.40
C TYR A 426 0.34 13.09 3.93
N SER A 427 1.14 12.32 3.20
CA SER A 427 0.83 11.87 1.85
C SER A 427 1.47 10.51 1.59
N GLU A 428 0.88 9.71 0.71
CA GLU A 428 1.45 8.45 0.25
C GLU A 428 1.79 8.55 -1.23
N VAL A 429 2.87 7.89 -1.65
CA VAL A 429 3.28 7.82 -3.06
C VAL A 429 3.67 6.39 -3.46
N PRO A 430 3.37 5.98 -4.71
CA PRO A 430 3.75 4.66 -5.21
C PRO A 430 5.26 4.42 -5.22
N PHE A 431 5.66 3.14 -5.24
CA PHE A 431 7.06 2.72 -5.30
C PHE A 431 7.89 3.43 -6.38
N ASP A 432 7.36 3.64 -7.59
CA ASP A 432 8.13 4.23 -8.69
C ASP A 432 8.40 5.75 -8.55
N VAL A 433 7.78 6.43 -7.58
CA VAL A 433 8.00 7.86 -7.33
C VAL A 433 9.26 8.06 -6.47
N VAL A 434 10.41 8.15 -7.12
CA VAL A 434 11.73 8.32 -6.48
C VAL A 434 12.12 9.77 -6.18
N THR A 435 11.48 10.74 -6.84
CA THR A 435 11.76 12.17 -6.69
C THR A 435 10.48 12.98 -6.55
N LEU A 436 10.56 14.04 -5.77
CA LEU A 436 9.49 15.02 -5.59
C LEU A 436 10.03 16.42 -5.73
N THR A 437 9.46 17.18 -6.64
CA THR A 437 9.61 18.63 -6.71
C THR A 437 8.61 19.28 -5.77
N ILE A 438 9.06 20.17 -4.90
CA ILE A 438 8.20 20.92 -3.97
C ILE A 438 8.54 22.41 -3.95
N GLY A 439 7.52 23.25 -3.91
CA GLY A 439 7.62 24.67 -3.59
C GLY A 439 6.36 25.17 -2.88
N ALA A 440 6.41 26.41 -2.40
CA ALA A 440 5.28 27.03 -1.72
C ALA A 440 5.13 28.52 -2.06
N GLU A 441 3.88 28.97 -2.17
CA GLU A 441 3.50 30.38 -2.32
C GLU A 441 3.15 31.00 -0.97
N THR A 442 3.51 32.26 -0.75
CA THR A 442 3.27 32.97 0.51
C THR A 442 2.08 33.92 0.44
N SER A 443 1.54 34.27 1.61
CA SER A 443 0.49 35.27 1.75
C SER A 443 0.93 36.71 1.47
N LYS A 444 2.21 37.05 1.73
CA LYS A 444 2.79 38.38 1.45
C LYS A 444 4.09 38.27 0.66
N SER A 445 4.41 39.29 -0.14
CA SER A 445 5.69 39.43 -0.84
C SER A 445 6.90 39.55 0.09
N GLN A 446 6.69 40.01 1.32
CA GLN A 446 7.75 40.17 2.33
C GLN A 446 8.07 38.86 3.07
N CYS A 447 7.16 37.87 3.01
CA CYS A 447 7.41 36.55 3.55
C CYS A 447 8.32 35.77 2.60
N ARG A 448 9.35 35.11 3.14
CA ARG A 448 10.20 34.20 2.36
C ARG A 448 10.00 32.75 2.78
N VAL A 449 9.98 31.86 1.81
CA VAL A 449 9.96 30.41 2.01
C VAL A 449 11.37 29.87 1.87
N TYR A 450 11.75 29.03 2.82
CA TYR A 450 12.98 28.27 2.83
C TYR A 450 12.64 26.80 3.07
N LEU A 451 13.13 25.90 2.22
CA LEU A 451 12.96 24.47 2.44
C LEU A 451 14.08 23.94 3.34
N GLN A 452 13.69 23.14 4.34
CA GLN A 452 14.51 22.40 5.31
C GLN A 452 15.34 23.23 6.31
N GLU A 453 16.11 24.20 5.84
CA GLU A 453 17.01 25.02 6.64
C GLU A 453 16.81 26.52 6.38
N ARG A 454 17.14 27.37 7.36
CA ARG A 454 17.13 28.84 7.17
C ARG A 454 18.19 29.17 6.11
N ALA A 455 17.77 29.79 4.99
CA ALA A 455 18.55 29.99 3.75
C ALA A 455 18.55 28.83 2.72
N GLY A 456 17.69 27.83 2.87
CA GLY A 456 17.43 26.83 1.83
C GLY A 456 16.76 27.41 0.57
N PRO A 457 16.66 26.65 -0.52
CA PRO A 457 15.92 27.10 -1.70
C PRO A 457 14.42 27.22 -1.40
N SER A 458 13.70 28.10 -2.11
CA SER A 458 12.23 28.22 -2.00
C SER A 458 11.48 27.13 -2.78
N PHE A 459 12.19 26.42 -3.64
CA PHE A 459 11.73 25.38 -4.53
C PHE A 459 12.87 24.38 -4.72
N ALA A 460 12.61 23.09 -4.56
CA ALA A 460 13.63 22.08 -4.77
C ALA A 460 13.09 20.70 -5.16
N ASN A 461 13.93 19.93 -5.83
CA ASN A 461 13.77 18.50 -6.05
C ASN A 461 14.38 17.71 -4.90
N TYR A 462 13.58 16.84 -4.29
CA TYR A 462 13.95 15.93 -3.22
C TYR A 462 13.95 14.49 -3.72
N SER A 463 14.85 13.67 -3.19
CA SER A 463 14.73 12.22 -3.29
C SER A 463 13.78 11.70 -2.20
N LEU A 464 12.96 10.72 -2.57
CA LEU A 464 12.07 10.01 -1.65
C LEU A 464 12.61 8.59 -1.46
N GLY A 465 13.18 8.30 -0.30
CA GLY A 465 13.59 6.94 0.08
C GLY A 465 12.38 6.07 0.41
N LEU A 466 12.54 4.76 0.43
CA LEU A 466 11.46 3.86 0.86
C LEU A 466 11.03 4.15 2.30
N GLY A 467 9.72 4.05 2.56
CA GLY A 467 9.12 4.37 3.85
C GLY A 467 8.91 5.86 4.07
N MET A 468 9.05 6.31 5.32
CA MET A 468 8.73 7.69 5.71
C MET A 468 9.77 8.68 5.19
N ASN A 469 9.37 9.81 4.64
CA ASN A 469 10.23 10.93 4.26
C ASN A 469 9.70 12.20 4.91
N LYS A 470 10.58 13.10 5.36
CA LYS A 470 10.18 14.33 6.04
C LYS A 470 10.76 15.55 5.33
N ILE A 471 9.88 16.46 4.94
CA ILE A 471 10.23 17.74 4.32
C ILE A 471 9.67 18.85 5.19
N SER A 472 10.51 19.80 5.59
CA SER A 472 10.09 20.97 6.36
C SER A 472 10.06 22.20 5.44
N VAL A 473 8.97 22.96 5.48
CA VAL A 473 8.82 24.24 4.76
C VAL A 473 8.79 25.36 5.81
N LEU A 474 9.81 26.21 5.78
CA LEU A 474 10.01 27.30 6.73
C LEU A 474 9.54 28.61 6.08
N VAL A 475 8.67 29.35 6.76
CA VAL A 475 8.23 30.69 6.35
C VAL A 475 8.79 31.70 7.34
N VAL A 476 9.52 32.69 6.83
CA VAL A 476 10.15 33.75 7.60
C VAL A 476 9.56 35.09 7.19
N ASP A 477 9.08 35.85 8.17
CA ASP A 477 8.74 37.27 7.99
C ASP A 477 10.02 38.12 8.12
N LYS A 478 10.31 38.97 7.13
CA LYS A 478 11.46 39.90 7.13
C LYS A 478 11.08 41.33 7.49
N SER A 479 9.88 41.57 8.03
CA SER A 479 9.48 42.91 8.44
C SER A 479 10.37 43.44 9.58
N PRO A 480 10.83 44.70 9.52
CA PRO A 480 11.81 45.24 10.48
C PRO A 480 11.23 45.54 11.88
N THR A 481 9.91 45.40 12.07
CA THR A 481 9.18 45.90 13.25
C THR A 481 8.76 44.83 14.26
N GLN A 482 8.81 43.54 13.91
CA GLN A 482 8.58 42.41 14.81
C GLN A 482 9.71 41.42 14.57
N GLY A 483 10.40 40.99 15.63
CA GLY A 483 11.50 40.02 15.51
C GLY A 483 11.14 38.79 14.66
N GLU A 484 12.15 38.14 14.09
CA GLU A 484 12.00 37.05 13.12
C GLU A 484 10.98 35.99 13.58
N THR A 485 9.78 36.03 13.02
CA THR A 485 8.75 35.03 13.31
C THR A 485 8.88 33.90 12.30
N LEU A 486 9.16 32.68 12.79
CA LEU A 486 9.38 31.48 11.97
C LEU A 486 8.17 30.54 12.07
N THR A 487 7.46 30.34 10.97
CA THR A 487 6.41 29.31 10.86
C THR A 487 6.98 28.10 10.13
N THR A 488 6.85 26.90 10.71
CA THR A 488 7.31 25.65 10.08
C THR A 488 6.12 24.76 9.75
N TYR A 489 6.04 24.31 8.50
CA TYR A 489 5.13 23.28 8.02
C TYR A 489 5.93 22.00 7.76
N LYS A 490 5.41 20.84 8.15
CA LYS A 490 6.05 19.54 8.00
C LYS A 490 5.20 18.66 7.10
N LEU A 491 5.81 18.17 6.03
CA LEU A 491 5.21 17.20 5.13
C LEU A 491 5.89 15.87 5.36
N THR A 492 5.08 14.88 5.76
CA THR A 492 5.51 13.50 5.95
C THR A 492 4.98 12.68 4.79
N ILE A 493 5.88 12.10 4.01
CA ILE A 493 5.54 11.40 2.77
C ILE A 493 5.96 9.94 2.91
N TYR A 494 5.00 9.02 2.89
CA TYR A 494 5.28 7.60 2.87
C TYR A 494 5.42 7.12 1.43
N ARG A 495 6.60 6.62 1.06
CA ARG A 495 6.83 5.95 -0.22
C ARG A 495 6.67 4.44 -0.02
N GLU A 496 5.77 3.85 -0.79
CA GLU A 496 5.47 2.43 -0.74
C GLU A 496 6.70 1.57 -1.09
N ASP A 497 6.84 0.43 -0.41
CA ASP A 497 7.71 -0.67 -0.81
C ASP A 497 7.11 -1.41 -2.02
N ARG A 498 7.91 -2.29 -2.67
CA ARG A 498 7.36 -3.11 -3.76
C ARG A 498 6.20 -3.99 -3.25
N PRO A 499 5.04 -4.00 -3.93
CA PRO A 499 3.90 -4.81 -3.52
C PRO A 499 4.30 -6.29 -3.48
N SER A 500 4.15 -6.93 -2.32
CA SER A 500 4.49 -8.34 -2.12
C SER A 500 3.23 -9.13 -1.81
N LEU A 501 2.75 -9.92 -2.78
CA LEU A 501 1.59 -10.78 -2.56
C LEU A 501 1.98 -12.04 -1.77
N PRO A 502 1.27 -12.39 -0.69
CA PRO A 502 1.61 -13.58 0.07
C PRO A 502 1.01 -14.86 -0.56
N LEU A 503 1.88 -15.86 -0.73
CA LEU A 503 1.58 -17.29 -0.86
C LEU A 503 0.86 -17.75 -2.14
N PHE A 504 1.63 -18.34 -3.05
CA PHE A 504 1.15 -19.11 -4.19
C PHE A 504 1.56 -20.59 -4.05
N GLU A 505 0.70 -21.52 -4.50
CA GLU A 505 1.06 -22.94 -4.60
C GLU A 505 1.90 -23.23 -5.85
N ASP A 506 1.64 -22.50 -6.95
CA ASP A 506 2.41 -22.53 -8.20
C ASP A 506 3.08 -21.18 -8.45
N PHE A 507 4.40 -21.18 -8.58
CA PHE A 507 5.21 -19.98 -8.83
C PHE A 507 6.35 -20.30 -9.78
N THR A 508 6.67 -19.32 -10.63
CA THR A 508 7.84 -19.33 -11.50
C THR A 508 8.96 -18.52 -10.87
N ALA A 509 10.20 -18.90 -11.14
CA ALA A 509 11.34 -18.07 -10.81
C ALA A 509 11.51 -17.00 -11.89
N CYS A 510 11.59 -15.73 -11.47
CA CYS A 510 11.87 -14.62 -12.36
C CYS A 510 13.22 -14.00 -12.01
N GLY A 511 14.04 -13.78 -13.03
CA GLY A 511 15.39 -13.25 -12.96
C GLY A 511 15.51 -11.87 -13.58
N PHE A 512 16.37 -11.01 -13.04
CA PHE A 512 16.72 -9.76 -13.69
C PHE A 512 18.08 -9.24 -13.25
N VAL A 513 18.74 -8.53 -14.15
CA VAL A 513 20.06 -7.92 -13.97
C VAL A 513 19.94 -6.40 -13.84
N GLN A 514 19.12 -5.77 -14.68
CA GLN A 514 18.89 -4.32 -14.71
C GLN A 514 17.38 -3.98 -14.78
N ASP A 515 17.01 -2.80 -14.28
CA ASP A 515 15.65 -2.28 -14.32
C ASP A 515 15.39 -1.55 -15.65
N CYS A 516 14.21 -1.74 -16.26
CA CYS A 516 13.89 -1.10 -17.53
C CYS A 516 13.74 0.43 -17.44
N GLY A 517 13.57 0.99 -16.24
CA GLY A 517 13.56 2.45 -16.02
C GLY A 517 14.95 3.08 -16.12
N LEU A 518 16.03 2.28 -16.08
CA LEU A 518 17.42 2.75 -16.19
C LEU A 518 18.29 1.73 -16.93
N LEU A 519 18.31 1.82 -18.26
CA LEU A 519 19.03 0.88 -19.15
C LEU A 519 20.56 1.11 -19.18
N ILE A 520 21.30 0.39 -18.34
CA ILE A 520 22.76 0.52 -18.23
C ILE A 520 23.49 -0.27 -19.31
N GLN A 521 22.99 -1.46 -19.66
CA GLN A 521 23.56 -2.31 -20.70
C GLN A 521 22.50 -2.52 -21.78
N PRO A 522 22.51 -1.72 -22.86
CA PRO A 522 21.51 -1.82 -23.92
C PRO A 522 21.50 -3.18 -24.64
N GLU A 523 22.62 -3.90 -24.62
CA GLU A 523 22.72 -5.23 -25.24
C GLU A 523 22.08 -6.35 -24.39
N GLU A 524 21.84 -6.09 -23.10
CA GLU A 524 21.28 -7.05 -22.15
C GLU A 524 19.78 -6.82 -21.94
N THR A 525 19.05 -7.89 -21.61
CA THR A 525 17.62 -7.76 -21.29
C THR A 525 17.40 -6.94 -20.01
N CYS A 526 16.24 -6.29 -19.90
CA CYS A 526 15.83 -5.55 -18.71
C CYS A 526 14.55 -6.13 -18.10
N GLY A 527 14.32 -5.85 -16.82
CA GLY A 527 13.13 -6.30 -16.12
C GLY A 527 13.10 -7.80 -15.89
N LEU A 528 11.98 -8.28 -15.35
CA LEU A 528 11.80 -9.67 -14.94
C LEU A 528 11.68 -10.60 -16.16
N GLN A 529 12.54 -11.62 -16.20
CA GLN A 529 12.55 -12.66 -17.22
C GLN A 529 12.33 -14.03 -16.57
N PRO A 530 11.58 -14.96 -17.21
CA PRO A 530 11.42 -16.31 -16.69
C PRO A 530 12.75 -17.06 -16.68
N ILE A 531 13.03 -17.73 -15.56
CA ILE A 531 14.20 -18.59 -15.41
C ILE A 531 13.77 -20.04 -15.62
N SER A 532 14.56 -20.81 -16.38
CA SER A 532 14.28 -22.22 -16.61
C SER A 532 14.35 -23.06 -15.33
N SER A 533 13.49 -24.08 -15.23
CA SER A 533 13.50 -25.04 -14.12
C SER A 533 14.86 -25.71 -13.94
N ASP A 534 15.50 -26.08 -15.05
CA ASP A 534 16.79 -26.78 -15.08
C ASP A 534 17.90 -25.92 -14.47
N TYR A 535 17.86 -24.61 -14.73
CA TYR A 535 18.80 -23.68 -14.12
C TYR A 535 18.57 -23.58 -12.61
N ILE A 536 17.31 -23.43 -12.16
CA ILE A 536 16.96 -23.39 -10.73
C ILE A 536 17.39 -24.68 -10.02
N GLU A 537 17.24 -25.83 -10.66
CA GLU A 537 17.70 -27.11 -10.12
C GLU A 537 19.22 -27.16 -9.99
N ALA A 538 19.95 -26.73 -11.02
CA ALA A 538 21.42 -26.68 -11.01
C ALA A 538 21.96 -25.78 -9.88
N ILE A 539 21.37 -24.60 -9.68
CA ILE A 539 21.78 -23.69 -8.58
C ILE A 539 21.22 -24.08 -7.21
N SER A 540 20.39 -25.12 -7.13
CA SER A 540 19.88 -25.67 -5.86
C SER A 540 20.71 -26.84 -5.35
N GLN A 541 21.71 -27.30 -6.10
CA GLN A 541 22.56 -28.41 -5.72
C GLN A 541 23.48 -28.02 -4.56
N PRO A 542 23.63 -28.87 -3.53
CA PRO A 542 24.46 -28.58 -2.36
C PRO A 542 25.96 -28.51 -2.66
N GLU A 543 26.41 -28.96 -3.85
CA GLU A 543 27.82 -29.04 -4.27
C GLU A 543 28.30 -27.84 -5.10
N LEU A 544 27.54 -26.73 -5.12
CA LEU A 544 28.01 -25.54 -5.82
C LEU A 544 29.36 -25.08 -5.28
N LYS A 545 30.30 -24.89 -6.20
CA LYS A 545 31.63 -24.37 -5.86
C LYS A 545 31.50 -23.01 -5.18
N THR A 546 32.38 -22.76 -4.21
CA THR A 546 32.50 -21.43 -3.63
C THR A 546 32.92 -20.45 -4.72
N CYS A 547 32.24 -19.31 -4.79
CA CYS A 547 32.59 -18.31 -5.81
C CYS A 547 34.07 -17.93 -5.71
N PRO A 548 34.78 -17.81 -6.84
CA PRO A 548 36.22 -17.56 -6.83
C PRO A 548 36.55 -16.13 -6.36
N SER A 549 35.67 -15.16 -6.65
CA SER A 549 35.86 -13.73 -6.38
C SER A 549 34.52 -13.04 -6.06
N GLY A 550 34.56 -11.91 -5.37
CA GLY A 550 33.36 -11.11 -5.02
C GLY A 550 32.74 -10.29 -6.17
N ASP A 551 33.28 -10.36 -7.38
CA ASP A 551 32.72 -9.79 -8.62
C ASP A 551 32.14 -10.84 -9.58
N THR A 552 31.81 -12.03 -9.07
CA THR A 552 31.24 -13.07 -9.92
C THR A 552 29.87 -12.63 -10.45
N LYS A 553 29.67 -12.70 -11.77
CA LYS A 553 28.41 -12.31 -12.42
C LYS A 553 27.23 -13.07 -11.82
N GLY A 554 26.13 -12.36 -11.57
CA GLY A 554 24.89 -12.92 -11.02
C GLY A 554 23.67 -12.12 -11.44
N GLN A 555 22.51 -12.54 -10.93
CA GLN A 555 21.21 -11.91 -11.16
C GLN A 555 20.35 -11.96 -9.91
N TRP A 556 19.36 -11.07 -9.84
CA TRP A 556 18.33 -11.12 -8.80
C TRP A 556 17.26 -12.13 -9.20
N ILE A 557 16.90 -13.03 -8.27
CA ILE A 557 15.88 -14.06 -8.46
C ILE A 557 14.76 -13.84 -7.45
N VAL A 558 13.52 -13.74 -7.93
CA VAL A 558 12.30 -13.51 -7.14
C VAL A 558 11.20 -14.47 -7.58
N PRO A 559 10.40 -15.05 -6.66
CA PRO A 559 9.28 -15.90 -7.05
C PRO A 559 8.08 -15.04 -7.43
N CYS A 560 7.45 -15.33 -8.57
CA CYS A 560 6.27 -14.62 -9.06
C CYS A 560 5.23 -15.59 -9.63
N LEU A 561 3.98 -15.14 -9.75
CA LEU A 561 3.01 -15.82 -10.62
C LEU A 561 3.31 -15.59 -12.11
N SER A 562 3.77 -14.39 -12.46
CA SER A 562 4.13 -14.02 -13.81
C SER A 562 5.32 -13.07 -13.80
N CYS A 563 6.31 -13.34 -14.64
CA CYS A 563 7.44 -12.42 -14.82
C CYS A 563 7.05 -11.14 -15.58
N SER A 564 5.86 -11.08 -16.18
CA SER A 564 5.38 -9.87 -16.88
C SER A 564 4.76 -8.83 -15.96
N ASP A 565 4.38 -9.18 -14.72
CA ASP A 565 3.78 -8.26 -13.76
C ASP A 565 4.52 -8.33 -12.42
N ASN A 566 5.29 -7.28 -12.13
CA ASN A 566 6.11 -7.14 -10.92
C ASN A 566 5.27 -7.17 -9.62
N ARG A 567 3.97 -6.88 -9.67
CA ARG A 567 3.05 -6.91 -8.52
C ARG A 567 2.69 -8.33 -8.11
N THR A 568 2.98 -9.30 -8.97
CA THR A 568 2.72 -10.72 -8.69
C THR A 568 3.88 -11.43 -8.01
N CYS A 569 4.96 -10.71 -7.72
CA CYS A 569 6.17 -11.24 -7.12
C CYS A 569 6.17 -11.10 -5.60
N ASP A 570 6.79 -12.05 -4.90
CA ASP A 570 7.09 -11.92 -3.47
C ASP A 570 8.49 -11.32 -3.28
N TRP A 571 8.56 -9.99 -3.25
CA TRP A 571 9.81 -9.24 -3.12
C TRP A 571 10.50 -9.42 -1.77
N ARG A 572 9.84 -10.05 -0.79
CA ARG A 572 10.44 -10.39 0.51
C ARG A 572 11.41 -11.57 0.40
N GLU A 573 11.19 -12.45 -0.57
CA GLU A 573 12.00 -13.66 -0.81
C GLU A 573 13.07 -13.47 -1.90
N ILE A 574 13.26 -12.23 -2.38
CA ILE A 574 14.24 -11.94 -3.42
C ILE A 574 15.67 -12.26 -2.98
N THR A 575 16.46 -12.86 -3.87
CA THR A 575 17.85 -13.27 -3.59
C THR A 575 18.79 -12.87 -4.71
N TRP A 576 20.02 -12.49 -4.36
CA TRP A 576 21.11 -12.32 -5.32
C TRP A 576 21.80 -13.67 -5.52
N GLN A 577 21.85 -14.14 -6.77
CA GLN A 577 22.39 -15.45 -7.12
C GLN A 577 23.47 -15.32 -8.21
N PRO A 578 24.73 -15.64 -7.91
CA PRO A 578 25.78 -15.81 -8.92
C PRO A 578 25.46 -16.99 -9.86
N HIS A 579 25.88 -16.91 -11.12
CA HIS A 579 25.39 -17.85 -12.14
C HIS A 579 25.79 -19.31 -11.92
N HIS A 580 27.00 -19.56 -11.42
CA HIS A 580 27.60 -20.91 -11.38
C HIS A 580 28.28 -21.25 -10.04
N CYS A 581 28.03 -20.45 -9.01
CA CYS A 581 28.69 -20.59 -7.72
C CYS A 581 27.83 -20.02 -6.59
N GLN A 582 28.26 -20.23 -5.36
CA GLN A 582 27.61 -19.65 -4.20
C GLN A 582 28.63 -18.99 -3.27
N TYR A 583 28.25 -17.85 -2.68
CA TYR A 583 28.99 -17.28 -1.56
C TYR A 583 28.62 -18.02 -0.27
N GLY A 584 29.62 -18.60 0.39
CA GLY A 584 29.42 -19.32 1.64
C GLY A 584 28.89 -18.40 2.75
N VAL A 585 27.87 -18.85 3.47
CA VAL A 585 27.35 -18.15 4.66
C VAL A 585 28.24 -18.46 5.85
N VAL A 586 28.96 -17.46 6.35
CA VAL A 586 29.83 -17.59 7.52
C VAL A 586 28.96 -17.54 8.78
N THR A 587 28.88 -18.64 9.52
CA THR A 587 28.13 -18.67 10.79
C THR A 587 28.80 -17.78 11.84
N LYS A 588 28.06 -17.31 12.86
CA LYS A 588 28.62 -16.44 13.91
C LYS A 588 29.90 -17.03 14.57
N PRO A 589 29.95 -18.30 15.02
CA PRO A 589 31.16 -18.85 15.62
C PRO A 589 32.35 -18.85 14.64
N GLN A 590 32.11 -19.20 13.38
CA GLN A 590 33.13 -19.16 12.32
C GLN A 590 33.61 -17.73 12.06
N LEU A 591 32.69 -16.75 12.09
CA LEU A 591 33.00 -15.35 11.89
C LEU A 591 33.83 -14.79 13.06
N GLN A 592 33.44 -15.08 14.30
CA GLN A 592 34.18 -14.69 15.50
C GLN A 592 35.58 -15.31 15.55
N GLN A 593 35.72 -16.56 15.12
CA GLN A 593 37.01 -17.22 14.99
C GLN A 593 37.85 -16.60 13.86
N CYS A 594 37.27 -16.40 12.68
CA CYS A 594 37.94 -15.81 11.52
C CYS A 594 38.47 -14.40 11.83
N LEU A 595 37.66 -13.55 12.47
CA LEU A 595 37.99 -12.16 12.75
C LEU A 595 38.72 -11.96 14.08
N GLY A 596 38.90 -13.01 14.88
CA GLY A 596 39.67 -12.95 16.12
C GLY A 596 41.12 -12.59 15.85
N GLY A 597 41.62 -11.54 16.49
CA GLY A 597 42.97 -11.00 16.29
C GLY A 597 43.10 -10.03 15.10
N ARG A 598 42.08 -9.92 14.23
CA ARG A 598 42.17 -9.09 13.01
C ARG A 598 41.94 -7.60 13.29
N LYS A 599 42.59 -6.77 12.48
CA LYS A 599 42.36 -5.33 12.38
C LYS A 599 41.69 -5.01 11.05
N ILE A 600 40.47 -4.47 11.08
CA ILE A 600 39.69 -4.16 9.88
C ILE A 600 39.58 -2.65 9.73
N LEU A 601 40.19 -2.13 8.67
CA LEU A 601 40.31 -0.71 8.37
C LEU A 601 39.37 -0.36 7.22
N PHE A 602 38.39 0.49 7.46
CA PHE A 602 37.48 0.98 6.42
C PHE A 602 37.84 2.41 6.03
N ILE A 603 37.93 2.69 4.74
CA ILE A 603 38.00 4.06 4.19
C ILE A 603 37.02 4.20 3.03
N GLY A 604 36.08 5.13 3.16
CA GLY A 604 35.05 5.29 2.14
C GLY A 604 33.85 6.11 2.52
N ASP A 605 32.80 5.99 1.71
CA ASP A 605 31.56 6.73 1.87
C ASP A 605 30.60 6.11 2.90
N SER A 606 29.35 6.60 2.91
CA SER A 606 28.29 6.11 3.79
C SER A 606 27.92 4.64 3.53
N THR A 607 28.10 4.11 2.32
CA THR A 607 27.81 2.71 2.01
C THR A 607 28.84 1.79 2.65
N ASN A 608 30.14 2.15 2.62
CA ASN A 608 31.17 1.43 3.38
C ASN A 608 30.86 1.42 4.88
N ARG A 609 30.33 2.53 5.41
CA ARG A 609 29.91 2.62 6.81
C ARG A 609 28.75 1.68 7.12
N GLY A 610 27.78 1.54 6.20
CA GLY A 610 26.66 0.59 6.34
C GLY A 610 27.13 -0.86 6.40
N ILE A 611 28.10 -1.24 5.58
CA ILE A 611 28.72 -2.57 5.60
C ILE A 611 29.49 -2.80 6.91
N MET A 612 30.23 -1.79 7.39
CA MET A 612 30.93 -1.87 8.68
C MET A 612 29.95 -2.07 9.85
N TYR A 613 28.84 -1.31 9.90
CA TYR A 613 27.85 -1.48 10.96
C TYR A 613 27.20 -2.87 10.93
N TYR A 614 26.91 -3.39 9.73
CA TYR A 614 26.39 -4.74 9.56
C TYR A 614 27.36 -5.79 10.12
N LEU A 615 28.66 -5.64 9.85
CA LEU A 615 29.71 -6.52 10.36
C LEU A 615 29.79 -6.48 11.90
N ILE A 616 29.74 -5.29 12.50
CA ILE A 616 29.76 -5.12 13.97
C ILE A 616 28.55 -5.82 14.59
N GLU A 617 27.35 -5.56 14.06
CA GLU A 617 26.11 -6.18 14.53
C GLU A 617 26.16 -7.71 14.41
N ARG A 618 26.66 -8.25 13.29
CA ARG A 618 26.86 -9.70 13.09
C ARG A 618 27.84 -10.34 14.07
N LEU A 619 28.86 -9.62 14.52
CA LEU A 619 29.88 -10.13 15.46
C LEU A 619 29.41 -10.10 16.92
N ASN A 620 28.78 -9.00 17.31
CA ASN A 620 28.44 -8.70 18.71
C ASN A 620 26.98 -9.01 19.06
N GLU A 621 26.12 -9.36 18.10
CA GLU A 621 24.64 -9.41 18.20
C GLU A 621 23.95 -8.05 18.42
N THR A 622 24.67 -7.08 18.99
CA THR A 622 24.15 -5.74 19.25
C THR A 622 25.01 -4.68 18.60
N LEU A 623 24.36 -3.64 18.08
CA LEU A 623 25.02 -2.40 17.69
C LEU A 623 24.80 -1.37 18.80
N GLU A 624 25.77 -1.20 19.70
CA GLU A 624 25.64 -0.29 20.87
C GLU A 624 25.75 1.18 20.48
N GLU A 625 26.64 1.49 19.53
CA GLU A 625 26.93 2.86 19.12
C GLU A 625 26.65 3.09 17.63
N TRP A 626 25.71 4.00 17.36
CA TRP A 626 25.51 4.56 16.04
C TRP A 626 25.75 6.07 16.04
N GLN A 627 26.54 6.55 15.07
CA GLN A 627 26.73 7.97 14.82
C GLN A 627 26.89 8.21 13.31
N LYS A 628 26.36 9.33 12.81
CA LYS A 628 26.70 9.82 11.47
C LYS A 628 28.14 10.37 11.52
N VAL A 629 29.12 9.46 11.48
CA VAL A 629 30.54 9.80 11.61
C VAL A 629 31.04 10.42 10.30
N HIS A 630 31.52 11.66 10.41
CA HIS A 630 32.22 12.39 9.36
C HIS A 630 33.75 12.40 9.60
N GLY A 631 34.23 11.86 10.73
CA GLY A 631 35.65 11.74 11.08
C GLY A 631 36.21 10.31 11.01
N THR A 632 37.37 10.10 11.63
CA THR A 632 37.92 8.76 11.88
C THR A 632 37.37 8.23 13.21
N LYS A 633 36.83 7.01 13.23
CA LYS A 633 36.32 6.35 14.44
C LYS A 633 36.95 4.97 14.64
N PHE A 634 37.16 4.60 15.89
CA PHE A 634 37.74 3.32 16.30
C PHE A 634 36.73 2.58 17.19
N TYR A 635 36.58 1.29 16.93
CA TYR A 635 35.77 0.37 17.72
C TYR A 635 36.69 -0.71 18.27
N HIS A 636 36.98 -0.61 19.57
CA HIS A 636 37.91 -1.51 20.26
C HIS A 636 37.21 -2.71 20.91
N ASN A 637 35.93 -2.58 21.25
CA ASN A 637 35.15 -3.60 21.97
C ASN A 637 34.35 -4.51 21.02
N VAL A 638 34.91 -4.87 19.87
CA VAL A 638 34.25 -5.78 18.91
C VAL A 638 34.78 -7.19 19.08
N ASN A 639 33.90 -8.18 18.98
CA ASN A 639 34.20 -9.61 19.17
C ASN A 639 34.84 -9.89 20.55
N GLY A 640 34.27 -9.30 21.60
CA GLY A 640 34.82 -9.41 22.97
C GLY A 640 36.21 -8.78 23.12
N GLY A 641 36.50 -7.71 22.35
CA GLY A 641 37.81 -7.03 22.35
C GLY A 641 38.86 -7.71 21.47
N LYS A 642 38.52 -8.76 20.73
CA LYS A 642 39.46 -9.52 19.89
C LYS A 642 39.61 -8.93 18.48
N THR A 643 38.71 -8.07 18.04
CA THR A 643 38.72 -7.50 16.69
C THR A 643 38.72 -5.98 16.79
N LEU A 644 39.68 -5.32 16.15
CA LEU A 644 39.71 -3.86 16.08
C LEU A 644 39.14 -3.41 14.74
N ILE A 645 38.21 -2.46 14.77
CA ILE A 645 37.65 -1.88 13.55
C ILE A 645 37.90 -0.37 13.55
N SER A 646 38.43 0.16 12.46
CA SER A 646 38.54 1.60 12.24
C SER A 646 37.81 2.02 10.98
N TYR A 647 37.28 3.24 10.97
CA TYR A 647 36.57 3.81 9.83
C TYR A 647 36.98 5.25 9.61
N SER A 648 37.25 5.62 8.36
CA SER A 648 37.52 7.00 7.92
C SER A 648 36.61 7.38 6.76
N TYR A 649 35.81 8.45 6.93
CA TYR A 649 34.95 8.95 5.87
C TYR A 649 35.76 9.67 4.77
N TYR A 650 35.58 9.26 3.51
CA TYR A 650 36.19 9.91 2.35
C TYR A 650 35.27 9.85 1.11
N PRO A 651 35.21 10.92 0.30
CA PRO A 651 35.76 12.27 0.49
C PRO A 651 35.01 13.09 1.54
N ARG A 652 35.69 14.04 2.19
CA ARG A 652 35.07 14.95 3.17
C ARG A 652 34.31 16.09 2.50
N PHE A 653 33.12 15.80 1.99
CA PHE A 653 32.33 16.73 1.16
C PHE A 653 31.98 18.06 1.86
N TRP A 654 31.92 18.10 3.20
CA TRP A 654 31.67 19.32 3.98
C TRP A 654 32.86 20.27 4.09
N MET A 655 34.07 19.84 3.71
CA MET A 655 35.24 20.72 3.64
C MET A 655 35.28 21.41 2.26
N SER A 656 35.82 22.62 2.19
CA SER A 656 36.07 23.28 0.91
C SER A 656 37.06 22.46 0.07
N PRO A 657 36.95 22.44 -1.28
CA PRO A 657 37.84 21.66 -2.13
C PRO A 657 39.34 21.88 -1.84
N SER A 658 39.75 23.10 -1.49
CA SER A 658 41.13 23.45 -1.15
C SER A 658 41.62 22.90 0.19
N LEU A 659 40.71 22.62 1.13
CA LEU A 659 41.03 22.09 2.46
C LEU A 659 40.81 20.57 2.58
N ARG A 660 40.22 19.93 1.55
CA ARG A 660 39.99 18.49 1.54
C ARG A 660 41.33 17.75 1.48
N PRO A 661 41.58 16.77 2.38
CA PRO A 661 42.75 15.92 2.24
C PRO A 661 42.66 15.12 0.94
N THR A 662 43.81 14.90 0.31
CA THR A 662 43.91 13.93 -0.79
C THR A 662 43.62 12.53 -0.27
N PHE A 663 43.22 11.62 -1.16
CA PHE A 663 43.00 10.22 -0.80
C PHE A 663 44.25 9.59 -0.15
N GLU A 664 45.43 9.87 -0.70
CA GLU A 664 46.71 9.40 -0.15
C GLU A 664 46.89 9.81 1.32
N LYS A 665 46.75 11.10 1.63
CA LYS A 665 46.84 11.60 3.01
C LYS A 665 45.79 11.01 3.93
N ALA A 666 44.57 10.79 3.44
CA ALA A 666 43.50 10.20 4.22
C ALA A 666 43.78 8.72 4.54
N LEU A 667 44.37 7.98 3.60
CA LEU A 667 44.78 6.58 3.78
C LEU A 667 45.97 6.48 4.75
N GLU A 668 47.02 7.27 4.56
CA GLU A 668 48.17 7.35 5.47
C GLU A 668 47.73 7.61 6.91
N HIS A 669 46.85 8.60 7.10
CA HIS A 669 46.35 8.97 8.42
C HIS A 669 45.55 7.83 9.08
N LEU A 670 44.78 7.07 8.30
CA LEU A 670 44.07 5.89 8.79
C LEU A 670 45.04 4.78 9.22
N LEU A 671 46.05 4.48 8.40
CA LEU A 671 47.05 3.45 8.69
C LEU A 671 47.85 3.82 9.96
N GLN A 672 48.37 5.05 10.03
CA GLN A 672 49.14 5.54 11.17
C GLN A 672 48.34 5.48 12.48
N ARG A 673 47.06 5.91 12.47
CA ARG A 673 46.23 5.91 13.68
C ARG A 673 45.72 4.53 14.08
N SER A 674 45.74 3.55 13.18
CA SER A 674 45.30 2.18 13.47
C SER A 674 46.44 1.26 13.94
N GLY A 675 47.66 1.81 14.03
CA GLY A 675 48.87 1.09 14.41
C GLY A 675 48.83 0.47 15.82
N PRO A 676 49.69 -0.53 16.09
CA PRO A 676 50.62 -1.17 15.15
C PRO A 676 49.89 -2.11 14.16
N LEU A 677 50.25 -2.11 12.88
CA LEU A 677 49.63 -2.97 11.85
C LEU A 677 50.59 -4.10 11.48
N GLU A 678 50.05 -5.28 11.21
CA GLU A 678 50.82 -6.44 10.76
C GLU A 678 50.71 -6.60 9.24
N ASN A 679 51.83 -6.87 8.57
CA ASN A 679 51.89 -7.13 7.13
C ASN A 679 51.47 -8.57 6.80
N THR A 680 50.25 -8.92 7.17
CA THR A 680 49.64 -10.26 6.99
C THR A 680 48.15 -10.12 6.69
N SER A 681 47.49 -11.23 6.35
CA SER A 681 46.03 -11.33 6.21
C SER A 681 45.23 -10.99 7.49
N GLN A 682 45.91 -10.76 8.64
CA GLN A 682 45.31 -10.26 9.88
C GLN A 682 44.93 -8.77 9.80
N THR A 683 45.63 -7.99 8.97
CA THR A 683 45.23 -6.62 8.64
C THR A 683 44.37 -6.66 7.39
N VAL A 684 43.17 -6.07 7.45
CA VAL A 684 42.22 -6.01 6.34
C VAL A 684 41.92 -4.56 6.03
N LEU A 685 42.15 -4.13 4.79
CA LEU A 685 41.82 -2.77 4.31
C LEU A 685 40.64 -2.84 3.35
N VAL A 686 39.50 -2.27 3.73
CA VAL A 686 38.30 -2.17 2.90
C VAL A 686 38.16 -0.74 2.37
N VAL A 687 38.37 -0.56 1.07
CA VAL A 687 38.27 0.74 0.39
C VAL A 687 37.02 0.76 -0.48
N GLY A 688 36.24 1.83 -0.44
CA GLY A 688 35.10 1.92 -1.36
C GLY A 688 34.41 3.28 -1.47
N GLY A 689 33.89 3.54 -2.66
CA GLY A 689 33.30 4.82 -3.02
C GLY A 689 32.34 4.69 -4.20
N VAL A 690 31.06 4.99 -3.99
CA VAL A 690 29.98 4.85 -5.00
C VAL A 690 30.27 5.69 -6.24
N GLN A 691 30.88 6.87 -6.10
CA GLN A 691 31.02 7.84 -7.21
C GLN A 691 32.45 8.33 -7.50
N TRP A 692 33.39 8.15 -6.58
CA TRP A 692 34.71 8.79 -6.67
C TRP A 692 35.85 7.81 -6.93
N LEU A 693 35.65 6.52 -6.67
CA LEU A 693 36.68 5.50 -6.84
C LEU A 693 37.04 5.36 -8.33
N ASN A 694 38.34 5.19 -8.62
CA ASN A 694 38.85 4.99 -9.97
C ASN A 694 40.25 4.35 -9.92
N SER A 695 40.80 4.00 -11.08
CA SER A 695 42.13 3.38 -11.25
C SER A 695 43.27 4.12 -10.54
N ASN A 696 43.27 5.46 -10.54
CA ASN A 696 44.30 6.24 -9.87
C ASN A 696 44.27 6.03 -8.35
N HIS A 697 43.08 5.85 -7.75
CA HIS A 697 42.99 5.52 -6.34
C HIS A 697 43.61 4.15 -6.02
N LEU A 698 43.39 3.13 -6.87
CA LEU A 698 44.00 1.81 -6.69
C LEU A 698 45.54 1.87 -6.77
N GLN A 699 46.06 2.67 -7.70
CA GLN A 699 47.50 2.96 -7.79
C GLN A 699 48.03 3.63 -6.51
N ILE A 700 47.29 4.59 -5.94
CA ILE A 700 47.67 5.24 -4.68
C ILE A 700 47.67 4.25 -3.53
N ILE A 701 46.64 3.38 -3.41
CA ILE A 701 46.60 2.33 -2.37
C ILE A 701 47.87 1.51 -2.45
N HIS A 702 48.23 1.01 -3.63
CA HIS A 702 49.42 0.18 -3.83
C HIS A 702 50.71 0.92 -3.44
N LYS A 703 50.86 2.19 -3.84
CA LYS A 703 52.03 3.01 -3.51
C LYS A 703 52.17 3.25 -2.01
N VAL A 704 51.07 3.58 -1.33
CA VAL A 704 51.06 3.82 0.12
C VAL A 704 51.38 2.54 0.87
N LEU A 705 50.71 1.42 0.54
CA LEU A 705 50.98 0.13 1.20
C LEU A 705 52.42 -0.34 0.99
N LYS A 706 53.00 -0.09 -0.19
CA LYS A 706 54.42 -0.37 -0.44
C LYS A 706 55.35 0.46 0.44
N ARG A 707 55.03 1.73 0.69
CA ARG A 707 55.84 2.62 1.52
C ARG A 707 55.73 2.29 3.01
N GLU A 708 54.55 1.87 3.46
CA GLU A 708 54.30 1.47 4.86
C GLU A 708 54.65 0.00 5.16
N ASP A 709 55.22 -0.74 4.20
CA ASP A 709 55.54 -2.18 4.29
C ASP A 709 54.32 -3.06 4.66
N LEU A 710 53.19 -2.81 3.99
CA LEU A 710 51.90 -3.47 4.22
C LEU A 710 51.34 -4.12 2.93
N LEU A 711 52.18 -4.58 2.01
CA LEU A 711 51.74 -5.16 0.73
C LEU A 711 51.06 -6.54 0.84
N ASN A 712 51.29 -7.28 1.94
CA ASN A 712 50.74 -8.62 2.18
C ASN A 712 49.45 -8.60 3.01
N ILE A 713 48.88 -7.42 3.27
CA ILE A 713 47.58 -7.30 3.92
C ILE A 713 46.45 -7.67 2.96
N LEU A 714 45.28 -8.03 3.50
CA LEU A 714 44.10 -8.27 2.67
C LEU A 714 43.44 -6.94 2.28
N VAL A 715 43.52 -6.55 1.01
CA VAL A 715 42.82 -5.38 0.48
C VAL A 715 41.55 -5.82 -0.22
N ILE A 716 40.41 -5.21 0.13
CA ILE A 716 39.13 -5.44 -0.53
C ILE A 716 38.58 -4.13 -1.08
N ILE A 717 38.31 -4.10 -2.37
CA ILE A 717 37.73 -2.97 -3.08
C ILE A 717 36.22 -3.16 -3.21
N LYS A 718 35.46 -2.38 -2.44
CA LYS A 718 34.03 -2.19 -2.73
C LYS A 718 33.92 -1.20 -3.88
N THR A 719 33.38 -1.68 -5.00
CA THR A 719 33.37 -0.94 -6.26
C THR A 719 32.37 0.23 -6.27
N LEU A 720 32.10 0.78 -7.45
CA LEU A 720 31.09 1.81 -7.66
C LEU A 720 29.69 1.24 -7.35
N GLY A 721 28.68 2.10 -7.31
CA GLY A 721 27.29 1.67 -7.11
C GLY A 721 26.32 2.54 -7.88
N ILE A 722 25.09 2.07 -8.05
CA ILE A 722 24.02 2.90 -8.59
C ILE A 722 23.50 3.79 -7.47
N GLY A 723 23.75 5.09 -7.57
CA GLY A 723 23.32 6.07 -6.59
C GLY A 723 23.61 7.45 -7.16
N PHE A 724 22.97 8.50 -6.61
CA PHE A 724 23.19 9.87 -7.08
C PHE A 724 22.97 10.07 -8.59
N HIS A 725 21.97 9.40 -9.18
CA HIS A 725 21.54 9.64 -10.56
C HIS A 725 20.14 10.27 -10.61
N LEU A 726 19.55 10.53 -9.44
CA LEU A 726 18.29 11.25 -9.31
C LEU A 726 18.54 12.76 -9.48
N PRO A 727 17.69 13.49 -10.22
CA PRO A 727 17.82 14.93 -10.43
C PRO A 727 17.42 15.72 -9.17
N VAL A 728 18.24 15.63 -8.12
CA VAL A 728 18.03 16.27 -6.81
C VAL A 728 18.89 17.53 -6.70
N ASP A 729 18.33 18.61 -6.17
CA ASP A 729 19.07 19.87 -6.04
C ASP A 729 20.22 19.77 -5.04
N GLY A 730 21.34 20.42 -5.37
CA GLY A 730 22.56 20.39 -4.56
C GLY A 730 23.29 19.04 -4.58
N VAL A 731 22.79 18.05 -5.32
CA VAL A 731 23.41 16.74 -5.49
C VAL A 731 23.80 16.56 -6.96
N HIS A 732 25.03 16.12 -7.21
CA HIS A 732 25.45 15.78 -8.57
C HIS A 732 24.68 14.56 -9.07
N PHE A 733 24.04 14.67 -10.23
CA PHE A 733 23.33 13.60 -10.89
C PHE A 733 23.91 13.29 -12.26
N LEU A 734 23.71 12.06 -12.71
CA LEU A 734 24.24 11.54 -13.97
C LEU A 734 23.13 11.40 -15.01
N THR A 735 23.42 11.76 -16.25
CA THR A 735 22.60 11.43 -17.42
C THR A 735 22.68 9.94 -17.74
N GLN A 736 21.75 9.44 -18.56
CA GLN A 736 21.75 8.03 -19.02
C GLN A 736 23.12 7.58 -19.56
N ASN A 737 23.72 8.38 -20.44
CA ASN A 737 25.02 8.08 -21.04
C ASN A 737 26.15 8.08 -20.00
N GLU A 738 26.10 8.96 -19.01
CA GLU A 738 27.09 8.98 -17.94
C GLU A 738 26.96 7.78 -17.00
N VAL A 739 25.74 7.30 -16.72
CA VAL A 739 25.51 6.05 -15.98
C VAL A 739 26.05 4.84 -16.75
N GLN A 740 25.82 4.77 -18.07
CA GLN A 740 26.40 3.74 -18.93
C GLN A 740 27.93 3.79 -18.94
N ASN A 741 28.52 4.98 -18.95
CA ASN A 741 29.96 5.15 -18.82
C ASN A 741 30.47 4.78 -17.42
N LEU A 742 29.66 4.93 -16.37
CA LEU A 742 30.00 4.51 -15.02
C LEU A 742 30.15 2.99 -14.92
N TRP A 743 29.32 2.23 -15.64
CA TRP A 743 29.47 0.78 -15.77
C TRP A 743 30.83 0.41 -16.41
N LYS A 744 31.21 1.07 -17.51
CA LYS A 744 32.51 0.86 -18.15
C LYS A 744 33.68 1.18 -17.20
N LYS A 745 33.57 2.27 -16.44
CA LYS A 745 34.56 2.62 -15.40
C LYS A 745 34.63 1.57 -14.28
N ASN A 746 33.50 0.99 -13.90
CA ASN A 746 33.44 -0.07 -12.89
C ASN A 746 34.22 -1.32 -13.34
N LEU A 747 34.07 -1.72 -14.61
CA LEU A 747 34.81 -2.84 -15.19
C LEU A 747 36.33 -2.61 -15.14
N ILE A 748 36.79 -1.39 -15.45
CA ILE A 748 38.21 -1.03 -15.36
C ILE A 748 38.71 -1.14 -13.91
N ILE A 749 37.93 -0.69 -12.92
CA ILE A 749 38.29 -0.81 -11.50
C ILE A 749 38.41 -2.29 -11.08
N LEU A 750 37.52 -3.16 -11.57
CA LEU A 750 37.58 -4.61 -11.30
C LEU A 750 38.86 -5.23 -11.89
N GLU A 751 39.23 -4.87 -13.12
CA GLU A 751 40.45 -5.34 -13.77
C GLU A 751 41.71 -4.85 -13.03
N ASP A 752 41.77 -3.57 -12.68
CA ASP A 752 42.88 -2.99 -11.94
C ASP A 752 43.02 -3.61 -10.55
N ALA A 753 41.92 -3.87 -9.84
CA ALA A 753 41.95 -4.52 -8.53
C ALA A 753 42.58 -5.91 -8.63
N LYS A 754 42.17 -6.71 -9.63
CA LYS A 754 42.76 -8.03 -9.89
C LYS A 754 44.25 -7.96 -10.20
N LYS A 755 44.67 -6.96 -10.98
CA LYS A 755 46.09 -6.74 -11.32
C LYS A 755 46.95 -6.50 -10.08
N TYR A 756 46.41 -5.85 -9.04
CA TYR A 756 47.09 -5.63 -7.77
C TYR A 756 46.91 -6.79 -6.77
N GLY A 757 46.22 -7.87 -7.13
CA GLY A 757 45.90 -8.98 -6.23
C GLY A 757 44.86 -8.64 -5.17
N TYR A 758 44.11 -7.55 -5.36
CA TYR A 758 43.06 -7.13 -4.43
C TYR A 758 41.77 -7.92 -4.67
N GLU A 759 41.08 -8.23 -3.58
CA GLU A 759 39.75 -8.81 -3.64
C GLU A 759 38.72 -7.70 -3.86
N VAL A 760 37.51 -8.05 -4.29
CA VAL A 760 36.49 -7.08 -4.71
C VAL A 760 35.12 -7.45 -4.17
N VAL A 761 34.25 -6.46 -4.04
CA VAL A 761 32.81 -6.64 -3.87
C VAL A 761 32.13 -5.77 -4.91
N ASP A 762 31.57 -6.38 -5.96
CA ASP A 762 30.98 -5.61 -7.06
C ASP A 762 29.59 -5.09 -6.71
N THR A 763 29.55 -3.96 -6.01
CA THR A 763 28.29 -3.34 -5.58
C THR A 763 27.51 -2.74 -6.74
N PHE A 764 28.15 -2.45 -7.87
CA PHE A 764 27.47 -1.90 -9.02
C PHE A 764 26.51 -2.92 -9.63
N ALA A 765 27.00 -4.16 -9.87
CA ALA A 765 26.18 -5.23 -10.41
C ALA A 765 24.99 -5.59 -9.52
N ILE A 766 25.18 -5.56 -8.19
CA ILE A 766 24.13 -5.84 -7.21
C ILE A 766 23.06 -4.74 -7.21
N THR A 767 23.48 -3.47 -7.34
CA THR A 767 22.58 -2.33 -7.12
C THR A 767 21.85 -1.91 -8.39
N MET A 768 22.41 -2.11 -9.60
CA MET A 768 21.83 -1.59 -10.85
C MET A 768 20.37 -2.03 -11.13
N GLY A 769 20.02 -3.28 -10.87
CA GLY A 769 18.65 -3.77 -11.01
C GLY A 769 17.69 -3.25 -9.94
N ARG A 770 18.21 -2.74 -8.82
CA ARG A 770 17.41 -2.32 -7.65
C ARG A 770 17.67 -0.87 -7.26
N HIS A 771 18.01 -0.03 -8.25
CA HIS A 771 18.39 1.37 -8.04
C HIS A 771 17.30 2.22 -7.35
N LYS A 772 16.03 1.85 -7.50
CA LYS A 772 14.89 2.54 -6.88
C LYS A 772 14.73 2.25 -5.38
N GLU A 773 15.43 1.27 -4.83
CA GLU A 773 15.20 0.77 -3.46
C GLU A 773 16.13 1.39 -2.41
N PHE A 774 16.58 2.61 -2.67
CA PHE A 774 17.32 3.37 -1.68
C PHE A 774 16.39 3.77 -0.51
N LEU A 775 16.98 3.79 0.68
CA LEU A 775 16.38 4.24 1.92
C LEU A 775 16.61 5.75 2.11
N GLN A 776 16.03 6.33 3.17
CA GLN A 776 16.09 7.76 3.43
C GLN A 776 17.52 8.34 3.30
N GLY A 777 17.63 9.44 2.56
CA GLY A 777 18.86 10.20 2.36
C GLY A 777 18.69 11.15 1.19
N THR A 778 19.45 12.25 1.17
CA THR A 778 19.32 13.30 0.16
C THR A 778 19.75 12.85 -1.25
N CYS A 779 20.67 11.90 -1.35
CA CYS A 779 21.32 11.50 -2.60
C CYS A 779 20.66 10.37 -3.39
N GLY A 780 19.66 9.68 -2.82
CA GLY A 780 19.18 8.41 -3.37
C GLY A 780 20.25 7.34 -3.50
N CYS A 781 21.23 7.32 -2.59
CA CYS A 781 22.43 6.49 -2.67
C CYS A 781 22.60 5.49 -1.50
N HIS A 782 21.70 5.54 -0.52
CA HIS A 782 21.79 4.73 0.69
C HIS A 782 20.92 3.48 0.55
N PHE A 783 21.54 2.31 0.58
CA PHE A 783 20.84 1.02 0.63
C PHE A 783 20.84 0.39 2.03
N HIS A 784 21.11 1.20 3.05
CA HIS A 784 21.04 0.83 4.47
C HIS A 784 20.47 1.98 5.30
N GLU A 785 19.86 1.65 6.42
CA GLU A 785 19.44 2.55 7.49
C GLU A 785 19.79 1.91 8.83
N VAL A 786 20.08 2.71 9.85
CA VAL A 786 20.24 2.22 11.22
C VAL A 786 19.08 2.75 12.06
N ILE A 787 18.25 1.84 12.55
CA ILE A 787 17.04 2.14 13.32
C ILE A 787 17.26 1.87 14.80
N LYS A 788 16.54 2.58 15.68
CA LYS A 788 16.52 2.29 17.12
C LYS A 788 15.63 1.08 17.36
N SER A 789 16.17 0.07 18.01
CA SER A 789 15.49 -1.14 18.43
C SER A 789 14.66 -0.88 19.70
N LYS A 790 13.62 -0.04 19.62
CA LYS A 790 12.59 -0.04 20.68
C LYS A 790 11.80 -1.33 20.54
N LEU A 791 11.76 -2.19 21.58
CA LEU A 791 10.89 -3.37 21.76
C LEU A 791 10.06 -3.65 20.50
N SER A 792 10.74 -4.05 19.43
CA SER A 792 10.08 -4.43 18.22
C SER A 792 9.48 -5.76 18.61
N LYS A 793 8.18 -5.77 18.95
CA LYS A 793 7.44 -7.02 18.81
C LYS A 793 7.81 -7.50 17.43
N GLU A 794 8.48 -8.64 17.45
CA GLU A 794 9.21 -9.21 16.35
C GLU A 794 8.50 -8.87 15.05
N ASP A 795 9.22 -8.31 14.08
CA ASP A 795 8.90 -8.59 12.69
C ASP A 795 8.95 -10.13 12.61
N HIS A 796 7.84 -10.78 12.97
CA HIS A 796 7.64 -12.18 12.77
C HIS A 796 7.67 -12.30 11.26
N PHE A 797 8.85 -12.59 10.72
CA PHE A 797 8.99 -13.23 9.43
C PHE A 797 8.06 -14.42 9.50
N LEU A 798 6.84 -14.25 8.99
CA LEU A 798 5.84 -15.31 8.87
C LEU A 798 6.57 -16.45 8.19
N LYS A 799 6.91 -17.49 8.95
CA LYS A 799 7.56 -18.68 8.41
C LYS A 799 6.55 -19.34 7.50
N THR A 800 6.65 -18.99 6.23
CA THR A 800 5.91 -19.56 5.12
C THR A 800 6.26 -21.05 5.05
N LYS A 801 5.34 -21.94 5.46
CA LYS A 801 5.43 -23.36 5.07
C LYS A 801 5.09 -23.43 3.58
N GLN A 802 6.11 -23.27 2.74
CA GLN A 802 6.01 -23.56 1.31
C GLN A 802 5.70 -25.05 1.11
N SER A 803 4.86 -25.36 0.12
CA SER A 803 4.73 -26.72 -0.41
C SER A 803 6.10 -27.22 -0.83
N ARG A 804 6.58 -28.30 -0.21
CA ARG A 804 7.91 -28.90 -0.44
C ARG A 804 8.03 -29.62 -1.79
N ASN A 805 7.01 -29.54 -2.64
CA ASN A 805 6.84 -30.45 -3.77
C ASN A 805 7.24 -29.85 -5.13
N HIS A 806 7.69 -28.59 -5.21
CA HIS A 806 8.10 -27.93 -6.46
C HIS A 806 9.58 -27.46 -6.40
N ILE A 807 10.34 -27.61 -7.49
CA ILE A 807 11.79 -27.30 -7.59
C ILE A 807 12.08 -25.86 -7.14
N VAL A 808 11.28 -24.91 -7.61
CA VAL A 808 11.41 -23.48 -7.26
C VAL A 808 11.17 -23.26 -5.76
N GLY A 809 10.24 -24.00 -5.15
CA GLY A 809 9.99 -23.92 -3.71
C GLY A 809 11.12 -24.47 -2.86
N LYS A 810 11.78 -25.53 -3.33
CA LYS A 810 12.98 -26.05 -2.67
C LYS A 810 14.12 -25.03 -2.69
N TYR A 811 14.32 -24.34 -3.81
CA TYR A 811 15.31 -23.26 -3.93
C TYR A 811 15.06 -22.16 -2.89
N PHE A 812 13.87 -21.55 -2.90
CA PHE A 812 13.58 -20.46 -1.96
C PHE A 812 13.55 -20.94 -0.52
N SER A 813 12.99 -22.12 -0.21
CA SER A 813 13.06 -22.69 1.14
C SER A 813 14.49 -22.89 1.64
N ASN A 814 15.43 -23.28 0.77
CA ASN A 814 16.84 -23.38 1.12
C ASN A 814 17.47 -21.99 1.34
N GLN A 815 17.11 -21.01 0.52
CA GLN A 815 17.54 -19.62 0.70
C GLN A 815 16.98 -18.99 1.97
N SER A 816 15.69 -19.18 2.29
CA SER A 816 15.08 -18.71 3.54
C SER A 816 15.70 -19.40 4.75
N LYS A 817 16.10 -20.69 4.66
CA LYS A 817 16.90 -21.36 5.70
C LYS A 817 18.32 -20.77 5.83
N LEU A 818 18.95 -20.40 4.72
CA LEU A 818 20.25 -19.71 4.73
C LEU A 818 20.10 -18.31 5.34
N GLN A 819 19.03 -17.59 5.03
CA GLN A 819 18.67 -16.30 5.65
C GLN A 819 18.33 -16.46 7.14
N GLN A 820 17.64 -17.52 7.54
CA GLN A 820 17.42 -17.85 8.95
C GLN A 820 18.74 -18.16 9.66
N ARG A 821 19.67 -18.93 9.08
CA ARG A 821 21.01 -19.07 9.66
C ARG A 821 21.78 -17.74 9.76
N ARG A 822 21.47 -16.77 8.89
CA ARG A 822 21.98 -15.39 8.95
C ARG A 822 21.27 -14.55 10.04
N GLN A 823 20.00 -14.82 10.36
CA GLN A 823 19.13 -14.06 11.27
C GLN A 823 18.93 -14.66 12.68
N ASP A 824 19.11 -15.98 12.86
CA ASP A 824 19.09 -16.70 14.14
C ASP A 824 20.28 -16.28 15.05
N SER A 825 21.13 -15.36 14.57
CA SER A 825 22.17 -14.66 15.34
C SER A 825 21.86 -13.19 15.63
N MET A 826 20.75 -12.64 15.11
CA MET A 826 20.41 -11.20 15.16
C MET A 826 19.11 -10.90 15.93
N THR A 827 18.32 -11.90 16.32
CA THR A 827 17.04 -11.71 17.06
C THR A 827 17.26 -11.76 18.57
N ASN A 828 18.16 -10.91 19.07
CA ASN A 828 18.22 -10.64 20.50
C ASN A 828 17.52 -9.31 20.78
N VAL A 829 16.43 -9.36 21.56
CA VAL A 829 15.48 -8.26 21.87
C VAL A 829 16.15 -7.07 22.60
N GLN A 830 17.46 -7.15 22.88
CA GLN A 830 18.23 -6.20 23.67
C GLN A 830 19.18 -5.28 22.88
N SER A 831 19.40 -5.47 21.57
CA SER A 831 20.23 -4.52 20.81
C SER A 831 19.57 -3.13 20.82
N PRO A 832 20.27 -2.01 21.02
CA PRO A 832 19.66 -0.67 20.95
C PRO A 832 19.51 -0.15 19.52
N PHE A 833 20.25 -0.70 18.56
CA PHE A 833 20.18 -0.34 17.14
C PHE A 833 20.22 -1.58 16.21
N HIS A 834 19.61 -1.47 15.01
CA HIS A 834 19.60 -2.52 13.98
C HIS A 834 19.93 -1.94 12.60
N VAL A 835 20.75 -2.63 11.80
CA VAL A 835 21.07 -2.24 10.42
C VAL A 835 20.06 -2.88 9.44
N ARG A 836 19.15 -2.06 8.93
CA ARG A 836 18.16 -2.45 7.91
C ARG A 836 18.68 -2.21 6.50
N GLY A 837 18.37 -3.09 5.55
CA GLY A 837 18.63 -2.88 4.12
C GLY A 837 19.06 -4.17 3.37
N PRO A 838 18.19 -4.78 2.55
CA PRO A 838 18.47 -6.09 1.94
C PRO A 838 19.64 -6.06 0.95
N ILE A 839 19.81 -4.94 0.22
CA ILE A 839 20.93 -4.76 -0.71
C ILE A 839 22.26 -4.62 0.04
N ASN A 840 22.31 -3.80 1.09
CA ASN A 840 23.49 -3.70 1.95
C ASN A 840 23.84 -5.03 2.62
N GLN A 841 22.84 -5.80 3.04
CA GLN A 841 23.02 -7.14 3.56
C GLN A 841 23.73 -8.05 2.54
N VAL A 842 23.30 -8.09 1.28
CA VAL A 842 23.98 -8.89 0.24
C VAL A 842 25.44 -8.47 0.07
N CYS A 843 25.71 -7.17 -0.08
CA CYS A 843 27.08 -6.66 -0.21
C CYS A 843 27.95 -7.03 1.00
N SER A 844 27.39 -6.92 2.21
CA SER A 844 28.10 -7.25 3.45
C SER A 844 28.39 -8.75 3.55
N GLU A 845 27.45 -9.60 3.17
CA GLU A 845 27.65 -11.06 3.20
C GLU A 845 28.74 -11.52 2.23
N ILE A 846 28.79 -10.92 1.03
CA ILE A 846 29.86 -11.18 0.08
C ILE A 846 31.20 -10.74 0.67
N LEU A 847 31.27 -9.54 1.27
CA LEU A 847 32.47 -9.05 1.96
C LEU A 847 32.94 -10.05 3.04
N LEU A 848 32.04 -10.48 3.94
CA LEU A 848 32.37 -11.41 5.02
C LEU A 848 32.87 -12.76 4.48
N SER A 849 32.21 -13.28 3.43
CA SER A 849 32.64 -14.49 2.74
C SER A 849 34.04 -14.35 2.14
N ARG A 850 34.42 -13.15 1.68
CA ARG A 850 35.76 -12.87 1.12
C ARG A 850 36.82 -12.69 2.20
N ILE A 851 36.51 -12.01 3.30
CA ILE A 851 37.45 -11.84 4.43
C ILE A 851 37.81 -13.19 5.06
N CYS A 852 36.83 -14.09 5.15
CA CYS A 852 36.97 -15.41 5.78
C CYS A 852 37.17 -16.56 4.79
N ALA A 853 37.48 -16.27 3.53
CA ALA A 853 37.86 -17.32 2.59
C ALA A 853 39.16 -17.99 3.05
N PRO A 854 39.30 -19.33 2.94
CA PRO A 854 40.57 -19.99 3.20
C PRO A 854 41.64 -19.41 2.27
N GLU A 855 42.86 -19.22 2.78
CA GLU A 855 43.95 -18.58 2.04
C GLU A 855 44.10 -19.23 0.65
N ARG A 856 44.06 -18.41 -0.41
CA ARG A 856 44.47 -18.86 -1.74
C ARG A 856 45.92 -19.28 -1.58
N THR A 857 46.22 -20.56 -1.72
CA THR A 857 47.58 -21.02 -1.99
C THR A 857 48.04 -20.27 -3.23
N VAL A 858 48.91 -19.27 -3.04
CA VAL A 858 49.61 -18.58 -4.12
C VAL A 858 50.66 -19.56 -4.65
N GLU A 859 50.21 -20.60 -5.32
CA GLU A 859 51.02 -21.37 -6.24
C GLU A 859 50.57 -20.98 -7.64
N ALA A 860 51.53 -20.55 -8.46
CA ALA A 860 51.40 -20.09 -9.86
C ALA A 860 51.04 -18.61 -10.09
N LEU A 861 51.95 -17.70 -9.74
CA LEU A 861 52.21 -16.48 -10.54
C LEU A 861 53.71 -16.08 -10.56
N GLN A 862 54.61 -17.04 -10.27
CA GLN A 862 56.02 -16.96 -10.67
C GLN A 862 56.24 -17.90 -11.86
N LYS A 863 55.77 -17.47 -13.03
CA LYS A 863 56.20 -17.88 -14.38
C LYS A 863 55.29 -17.14 -15.37
N ASP A 864 55.63 -15.88 -15.61
CA ASP A 864 55.90 -15.33 -16.95
C ASP A 864 56.26 -13.84 -16.85
#